data_AF-A0AA88SZW2-F1
#
_entry.id   AF-A0AA88SZW2-F1
#
_cell.length_a   1.000
_cell.length_b   1.000
_cell.length_c   1.000
_cell.angle_alpha   90.00
_cell.angle_beta   90.00
_cell.angle_gamma   90.00
#
_symmetry.space_group_name_H-M   'P 1'
#
loop_
_entity.id
_entity.type
_entity.pdbx_description
1 polymer ?
#
loop_
_entity_poly.entity_id
_entity_poly.type
_entity_poly.pdbx_seq_one_letter_code
_entity_poly.pdbx_strand_id
1 'polypeptide(L)'
;MEKPRREYRGKIPHSTLEKVSKLILPDLAHRFLFGPTSDFFLARLLIGAAFGAICGIGLFFGLLYNISLTPFHKVITGYVFIALCALSGMLSSYFRCSVLLMFPSILGSRGQAYVMLFIIQCLYQGPISNIQHNVQDVAFSMGCNIDLQIGHSKIMWRTVTEPFLQVLEEIVADSVQLQQEAQNVSRAFQGIKNEVMGQYGYDSLDQNHTATGNSTQEQYTEKTRMRCEYVVKKGIDRCVEWFSDTWMKCMDTVKSPVISHFLCVPMKFDFLCNIMRVMTPWCKDQIPVEGNFGQTFDKLSSSISKLGEQFTTNVFLKKIEDQPLFGVKVFQDEFRKELTRSFEEKRNTVEQILEIIQILLTFTFIAVFKSAFGYARQYTRDIYFDNVYITTYFRQIDERRKRGGKRYLLPLKKAEKSIFIEPCSFKIHSSELQLVKASLLQFVSLALLVCLLLVTDRVLYHIFDIIRRHTFTEQSFTSSHDIHIDIKGESMLAKLLRKTIGAFNTSSNIDLQSSNWQCLPQPRALSQADYLWSTLPVGIMGLMCCLQVYINRLRRVITSFYFPKREKKRILFLYNLQNQRHITFVKRLSKQLRRQRKEPKTVLSVLLAPLERLGWGVCWCWVCTECMRKQRAVHCLVAGCNVIYCAQCWRDLGSSCICSFPNDRELQESDSDTDTVYYVH
;
A
#
# COMPACT_ATOMS: atom_id res chain seq x y z
N MET A 1 -8.45 -93.57 25.35
CA MET A 1 -7.46 -93.17 24.33
C MET A 1 -7.83 -91.79 23.81
N GLU A 2 -7.39 -90.73 24.49
CA GLU A 2 -7.54 -89.35 24.03
C GLU A 2 -6.41 -89.02 23.05
N LYS A 3 -6.77 -88.58 21.84
CA LYS A 3 -5.81 -87.95 20.91
C LYS A 3 -5.29 -86.67 21.56
N PRO A 4 -3.96 -86.46 21.67
CA PRO A 4 -3.45 -85.23 22.22
C PRO A 4 -3.80 -84.07 21.29
N ARG A 5 -4.40 -83.01 21.85
CA ARG A 5 -4.49 -81.70 21.21
C ARG A 5 -3.08 -81.28 20.83
N ARG A 6 -2.82 -81.11 19.52
CA ARG A 6 -1.56 -80.54 19.04
C ARG A 6 -1.36 -79.17 19.69
N GLU A 7 -0.46 -79.09 20.65
CA GLU A 7 0.11 -77.84 21.12
C GLU A 7 0.65 -77.08 19.91
N TYR A 8 0.01 -75.97 19.60
CA TYR A 8 0.47 -75.05 18.57
C TYR A 8 1.76 -74.41 19.10
N ARG A 9 2.93 -74.98 18.78
CA ARG A 9 4.23 -74.32 19.00
C ARG A 9 4.14 -72.90 18.46
N GLY A 10 4.06 -71.93 19.36
CA GLY A 10 3.78 -70.54 19.02
C GLY A 10 4.82 -70.01 18.04
N LYS A 11 4.39 -69.65 16.82
CA LYS A 11 5.25 -68.92 15.88
C LYS A 11 5.65 -67.59 16.53
N ILE A 12 6.95 -67.27 16.47
CA ILE A 12 7.49 -66.04 17.04
C ILE A 12 6.90 -64.85 16.24
N PRO A 13 6.30 -63.85 16.90
CA PRO A 13 5.67 -62.71 16.23
C PRO A 13 6.70 -61.95 15.38
N HIS A 14 6.35 -61.65 14.14
CA HIS A 14 7.27 -61.10 13.15
C HIS A 14 7.27 -59.57 13.08
N SER A 15 6.28 -58.90 13.67
CA SER A 15 6.19 -57.42 13.71
C SER A 15 6.06 -56.88 15.14
N THR A 16 6.46 -55.62 15.38
CA THR A 16 6.22 -54.94 16.66
C THR A 16 4.73 -54.83 16.95
N LEU A 17 3.92 -54.56 15.93
CA LEU A 17 2.46 -54.48 16.02
C LEU A 17 1.85 -55.79 16.50
N GLU A 18 2.34 -56.93 16.02
CA GLU A 18 1.90 -58.27 16.44
C GLU A 18 2.33 -58.61 17.88
N LYS A 19 3.52 -58.13 18.31
CA LYS A 19 3.95 -58.27 19.71
C LYS A 19 3.06 -57.46 20.66
N VAL A 20 2.77 -56.21 20.29
CA VAL A 20 1.91 -55.31 21.06
C VAL A 20 0.47 -55.82 21.08
N SER A 21 -0.04 -56.31 19.95
CA SER A 21 -1.40 -56.84 19.88
C SER A 21 -1.57 -58.06 20.78
N LYS A 22 -0.58 -58.95 20.85
CA LYS A 22 -0.60 -60.09 21.76
C LYS A 22 -0.59 -59.69 23.25
N LEU A 23 -0.07 -58.50 23.56
CA LEU A 23 0.00 -57.98 24.93
C LEU A 23 -1.28 -57.27 25.36
N ILE A 24 -1.94 -56.56 24.44
CA ILE A 24 -3.06 -55.65 24.74
C ILE A 24 -4.42 -56.26 24.41
N LEU A 25 -4.53 -57.04 23.32
CA LEU A 25 -5.81 -57.55 22.85
C LEU A 25 -6.12 -58.94 23.41
N PRO A 26 -7.41 -59.27 23.67
CA PRO A 26 -7.82 -60.63 23.99
C PRO A 26 -7.38 -61.63 22.90
N ASP A 27 -7.08 -62.87 23.29
CA ASP A 27 -6.55 -63.92 22.40
C ASP A 27 -7.40 -64.14 21.13
N LEU A 28 -8.72 -63.98 21.26
CA LEU A 28 -9.69 -64.07 20.16
C LEU A 28 -9.49 -62.96 19.12
N ALA A 29 -9.28 -61.72 19.57
CA ALA A 29 -9.02 -60.58 18.69
C ALA A 29 -7.60 -60.62 18.09
N HIS A 30 -6.61 -61.09 18.84
CA HIS A 30 -5.26 -61.32 18.31
C HIS A 30 -5.26 -62.40 17.21
N ARG A 31 -5.93 -63.55 17.43
CA ARG A 31 -6.13 -64.58 16.39
C ARG A 31 -6.92 -64.06 15.20
N PHE A 32 -7.91 -63.19 15.42
CA PHE A 32 -8.66 -62.58 14.33
C PHE A 32 -7.77 -61.71 13.42
N LEU A 33 -6.83 -60.93 13.98
CA LEU A 33 -5.96 -60.02 13.21
C LEU A 33 -4.73 -60.71 12.59
N PHE A 34 -4.07 -61.61 13.32
CA PHE A 34 -2.78 -62.20 12.90
C PHE A 34 -2.83 -63.72 12.65
N GLY A 35 -3.97 -64.37 12.92
CA GLY A 35 -4.15 -65.81 12.70
C GLY A 35 -4.33 -66.21 11.22
N PRO A 36 -4.33 -67.53 10.94
CA PRO A 36 -4.49 -68.09 9.59
C PRO A 36 -5.72 -67.55 8.86
N THR A 37 -5.66 -67.41 7.53
CA THR A 37 -6.80 -66.94 6.71
C THR A 37 -8.00 -67.88 6.69
N SER A 38 -7.82 -69.13 7.10
CA SER A 38 -8.89 -70.12 7.29
C SER A 38 -9.76 -69.83 8.51
N ASP A 39 -9.20 -69.19 9.53
CA ASP A 39 -9.88 -68.97 10.81
C ASP A 39 -10.72 -67.69 10.68
N PHE A 40 -12.02 -67.78 11.01
CA PHE A 40 -12.97 -66.66 10.94
C PHE A 40 -13.15 -66.02 9.54
N PHE A 41 -13.15 -66.84 8.48
CA PHE A 41 -13.31 -66.38 7.09
C PHE A 41 -14.53 -65.47 6.88
N LEU A 42 -15.72 -65.90 7.33
CA LEU A 42 -16.96 -65.14 7.16
C LEU A 42 -16.92 -63.79 7.90
N ALA A 43 -16.41 -63.77 9.13
CA ALA A 43 -16.27 -62.54 9.91
C ALA A 43 -15.30 -61.54 9.25
N ARG A 44 -14.19 -62.01 8.66
CA ARG A 44 -13.23 -61.15 7.94
C ARG A 44 -13.83 -60.56 6.65
N LEU A 45 -14.67 -61.31 5.95
CA LEU A 45 -15.41 -60.81 4.78
C LEU A 45 -16.42 -59.74 5.19
N LEU A 46 -17.24 -60.01 6.22
CA LEU A 46 -18.24 -59.05 6.71
C LEU A 46 -17.61 -57.76 7.24
N ILE A 47 -16.52 -57.85 8.01
CA ILE A 47 -15.79 -56.66 8.50
C ILE A 47 -15.13 -55.91 7.33
N GLY A 48 -14.61 -56.62 6.33
CA GLY A 48 -14.09 -56.00 5.10
C GLY A 48 -15.17 -55.27 4.30
N ALA A 49 -16.37 -55.85 4.19
CA ALA A 49 -17.52 -55.25 3.53
C ALA A 49 -18.02 -54.01 4.30
N ALA A 50 -18.14 -54.11 5.63
CA ALA A 50 -18.52 -52.99 6.49
C ALA A 50 -17.51 -51.84 6.41
N PHE A 51 -16.21 -52.13 6.49
CA PHE A 51 -15.14 -51.15 6.28
C PHE A 51 -15.24 -50.49 4.90
N GLY A 52 -15.44 -51.30 3.85
CA GLY A 52 -15.63 -50.82 2.49
C GLY A 52 -16.85 -49.90 2.34
N ALA A 53 -17.97 -50.25 2.98
CA ALA A 53 -19.19 -49.44 2.97
C ALA A 53 -19.01 -48.11 3.72
N ILE A 54 -18.45 -48.14 4.94
CA ILE A 54 -18.20 -46.94 5.75
C ILE A 54 -17.23 -45.99 5.03
N CYS A 55 -16.12 -46.52 4.51
CA CYS A 55 -15.22 -45.71 3.71
C CYS A 55 -15.89 -45.23 2.43
N GLY A 56 -16.67 -46.07 1.75
CA GLY A 56 -17.43 -45.70 0.55
C GLY A 56 -18.38 -44.53 0.79
N ILE A 57 -19.07 -44.49 1.93
CA ILE A 57 -19.91 -43.36 2.36
C ILE A 57 -19.04 -42.10 2.50
N GLY A 58 -17.93 -42.17 3.24
CA GLY A 58 -17.04 -41.03 3.42
C GLY A 58 -16.44 -40.51 2.10
N LEU A 59 -16.03 -41.42 1.22
CA LEU A 59 -15.51 -41.07 -0.11
C LEU A 59 -16.62 -40.49 -1.00
N PHE A 60 -17.86 -41.00 -0.94
CA PHE A 60 -19.00 -40.47 -1.69
C PHE A 60 -19.32 -39.03 -1.28
N PHE A 61 -19.41 -38.76 0.04
CA PHE A 61 -19.63 -37.41 0.54
C PHE A 61 -18.47 -36.46 0.19
N GLY A 62 -17.23 -36.96 0.20
CA GLY A 62 -16.05 -36.17 -0.20
C GLY A 62 -15.92 -35.92 -1.72
N LEU A 63 -16.37 -36.85 -2.57
CA LEU A 63 -16.18 -36.82 -4.02
C LEU A 63 -17.38 -36.28 -4.80
N LEU A 64 -18.55 -36.83 -4.51
CA LEU A 64 -19.71 -36.80 -5.41
C LEU A 64 -20.82 -35.90 -4.88
N TYR A 65 -20.80 -35.55 -3.59
CA TYR A 65 -21.82 -34.69 -3.00
C TYR A 65 -21.83 -33.28 -3.62
N ASN A 66 -20.63 -32.70 -3.83
CA ASN A 66 -20.45 -31.37 -4.39
C ASN A 66 -20.60 -31.31 -5.93
N ILE A 67 -20.72 -32.46 -6.61
CA ILE A 67 -21.00 -32.49 -8.05
C ILE A 67 -22.48 -32.18 -8.27
N SER A 68 -22.79 -31.26 -9.17
CA SER A 68 -24.13 -30.81 -9.53
C SER A 68 -24.89 -31.87 -10.34
N LEU A 69 -25.31 -32.93 -9.66
CA LEU A 69 -26.21 -33.97 -10.15
C LEU A 69 -27.64 -33.72 -9.63
N THR A 70 -28.66 -34.15 -10.37
CA THR A 70 -30.04 -34.11 -9.87
C THR A 70 -30.18 -35.04 -8.64
N PRO A 71 -31.08 -34.73 -7.68
CA PRO A 71 -31.17 -35.47 -6.41
C PRO A 71 -31.37 -36.98 -6.61
N PHE A 72 -32.18 -37.36 -7.59
CA PHE A 72 -32.43 -38.75 -7.96
C PHE A 72 -31.15 -39.48 -8.42
N HIS A 73 -30.39 -38.86 -9.32
CA HIS A 73 -29.13 -39.43 -9.81
C HIS A 73 -28.06 -39.48 -8.71
N LYS A 74 -28.00 -38.49 -7.82
CA LYS A 74 -27.09 -38.51 -6.65
C LYS A 74 -27.32 -39.74 -5.78
N VAL A 75 -28.59 -40.06 -5.48
CA VAL A 75 -28.95 -41.20 -4.63
C VAL A 75 -28.55 -42.52 -5.30
N ILE A 76 -28.89 -42.71 -6.58
CA ILE A 76 -28.53 -43.92 -7.33
C ILE A 76 -27.02 -44.09 -7.42
N THR A 77 -26.29 -43.06 -7.84
CA THR A 77 -24.83 -43.10 -7.93
C THR A 77 -24.19 -43.38 -6.57
N GLY A 78 -24.75 -42.82 -5.49
CA GLY A 78 -24.30 -43.08 -4.12
C GLY A 78 -24.43 -44.53 -3.72
N TYR A 79 -25.62 -45.14 -3.89
CA TYR A 79 -25.81 -46.55 -3.57
C TYR A 79 -24.92 -47.47 -4.40
N VAL A 80 -24.80 -47.23 -5.71
CA VAL A 80 -23.91 -48.02 -6.58
C VAL A 80 -22.45 -47.88 -6.14
N PHE A 81 -21.99 -46.68 -5.83
CA PHE A 81 -20.62 -46.44 -5.39
C PHE A 81 -20.31 -47.10 -4.04
N ILE A 82 -21.22 -47.00 -3.07
CA ILE A 82 -21.08 -47.63 -1.75
C ILE A 82 -21.07 -49.16 -1.90
N ALA A 83 -21.95 -49.73 -2.74
CA ALA A 83 -21.98 -51.16 -3.02
C ALA A 83 -20.67 -51.66 -3.65
N LEU A 84 -20.11 -50.92 -4.63
CA LEU A 84 -18.82 -51.22 -5.23
C LEU A 84 -17.67 -51.16 -4.21
N CYS A 85 -17.69 -50.17 -3.31
CA CYS A 85 -16.69 -50.04 -2.25
C CYS A 85 -16.82 -51.18 -1.22
N ALA A 86 -18.04 -51.60 -0.87
CA ALA A 86 -18.29 -52.73 0.01
C ALA A 86 -17.79 -54.05 -0.61
N LEU A 87 -18.10 -54.30 -1.88
CA LEU A 87 -17.61 -55.47 -2.62
C LEU A 87 -16.07 -55.47 -2.72
N SER A 88 -15.49 -54.32 -3.04
CA SER A 88 -14.03 -54.15 -3.14
C SER A 88 -13.32 -54.30 -1.79
N GLY A 89 -13.93 -53.79 -0.71
CA GLY A 89 -13.46 -53.95 0.67
C GLY A 89 -13.54 -55.40 1.14
N MET A 90 -14.56 -56.14 0.72
CA MET A 90 -14.73 -57.55 1.00
C MET A 90 -13.66 -58.41 0.32
N LEU A 91 -13.43 -58.21 -0.98
CA LEU A 91 -12.60 -59.10 -1.80
C LEU A 91 -11.11 -58.72 -1.83
N SER A 92 -10.78 -57.43 -1.75
CA SER A 92 -9.42 -56.94 -2.03
C SER A 92 -8.73 -56.36 -0.79
N SER A 93 -7.64 -57.01 -0.35
CA SER A 93 -6.73 -56.42 0.66
C SER A 93 -5.98 -55.20 0.12
N TYR A 94 -5.77 -55.12 -1.19
CA TYR A 94 -5.12 -53.98 -1.83
C TYR A 94 -5.99 -52.73 -1.78
N PHE A 95 -7.30 -52.88 -2.04
CA PHE A 95 -8.25 -51.78 -1.92
C PHE A 95 -8.34 -51.28 -0.48
N ARG A 96 -8.54 -52.19 0.50
CA ARG A 96 -8.60 -51.85 1.92
C ARG A 96 -7.36 -51.06 2.40
N CYS A 97 -6.17 -51.53 2.03
CA CYS A 97 -4.92 -50.83 2.33
C CYS A 97 -4.86 -49.45 1.69
N SER A 98 -5.22 -49.34 0.40
CA SER A 98 -5.15 -48.07 -0.34
C SER A 98 -6.13 -47.03 0.21
N VAL A 99 -7.35 -47.44 0.56
CA VAL A 99 -8.34 -46.57 1.20
C VAL A 99 -7.85 -46.12 2.57
N LEU A 100 -7.29 -47.02 3.39
CA LEU A 100 -6.74 -46.63 4.69
C LEU A 100 -5.53 -45.67 4.57
N LEU A 101 -4.73 -45.80 3.50
CA LEU A 101 -3.63 -44.89 3.18
C LEU A 101 -4.07 -43.49 2.73
N MET A 102 -5.35 -43.29 2.41
CA MET A 102 -5.88 -41.95 2.13
C MET A 102 -5.84 -41.07 3.36
N PHE A 103 -6.10 -41.62 4.55
CA PHE A 103 -6.09 -40.85 5.80
C PHE A 103 -4.71 -40.22 6.12
N PRO A 104 -3.58 -40.98 6.12
CA PRO A 104 -2.25 -40.40 6.20
C PRO A 104 -1.92 -39.44 5.05
N SER A 105 -2.47 -39.65 3.85
CA SER A 105 -2.21 -38.77 2.70
C SER A 105 -2.91 -37.41 2.86
N ILE A 106 -4.10 -37.39 3.46
CA ILE A 106 -4.82 -36.16 3.84
C ILE A 106 -4.03 -35.45 4.93
N LEU A 107 -3.63 -36.14 6.00
CA LEU A 107 -2.89 -35.50 7.09
C LEU A 107 -1.46 -35.05 6.72
N GLY A 108 -0.95 -35.47 5.55
CA GLY A 108 0.36 -35.08 5.04
C GLY A 108 0.36 -33.77 4.26
N SER A 109 1.31 -33.64 3.32
CA SER A 109 1.51 -32.41 2.53
C SER A 109 0.31 -32.03 1.65
N ARG A 110 -0.55 -32.98 1.28
CA ARG A 110 -1.74 -32.70 0.46
C ARG A 110 -2.82 -31.98 1.27
N GLY A 111 -3.12 -32.39 2.50
CA GLY A 111 -4.07 -31.66 3.35
C GLY A 111 -3.54 -30.32 3.81
N GLN A 112 -2.22 -30.16 3.98
CA GLN A 112 -1.63 -28.84 4.25
C GLN A 112 -1.98 -27.83 3.16
N ALA A 113 -2.04 -28.25 1.89
CA ALA A 113 -2.46 -27.35 0.81
C ALA A 113 -3.93 -26.91 0.94
N TYR A 114 -4.83 -27.80 1.40
CA TYR A 114 -6.22 -27.43 1.69
C TYR A 114 -6.33 -26.44 2.85
N VAL A 115 -5.64 -26.72 3.96
CA VAL A 115 -5.63 -25.81 5.12
C VAL A 115 -5.03 -24.46 4.73
N MET A 116 -4.02 -24.43 3.85
CA MET A 116 -3.47 -23.18 3.32
C MET A 116 -4.52 -22.36 2.57
N LEU A 117 -5.28 -22.96 1.66
CA LEU A 117 -6.30 -22.20 0.94
C LEU A 117 -7.38 -21.69 1.91
N PHE A 118 -7.79 -22.53 2.85
CA PHE A 118 -8.75 -22.13 3.87
C PHE A 118 -8.24 -20.94 4.69
N ILE A 119 -6.96 -20.93 5.08
CA ILE A 119 -6.33 -19.78 5.73
C ILE A 119 -6.39 -18.54 4.84
N ILE A 120 -6.04 -18.65 3.55
CA ILE A 120 -6.09 -17.52 2.62
C ILE A 120 -7.51 -16.95 2.52
N GLN A 121 -8.53 -17.81 2.47
CA GLN A 121 -9.94 -17.40 2.45
C GLN A 121 -10.35 -16.69 3.75
N CYS A 122 -9.96 -17.22 4.92
CA CYS A 122 -10.21 -16.57 6.20
C CYS A 122 -9.46 -15.22 6.32
N LEU A 123 -8.22 -15.13 5.86
CA LEU A 123 -7.45 -13.89 5.84
C LEU A 123 -8.13 -12.82 4.99
N TYR A 124 -8.66 -13.24 3.84
CA TYR A 124 -9.34 -12.35 2.91
C TYR A 124 -10.65 -11.81 3.48
N GLN A 125 -11.51 -12.69 4.00
CA GLN A 125 -12.80 -12.30 4.58
C GLN A 125 -12.68 -11.60 5.94
N GLY A 126 -11.62 -11.85 6.70
CA GLY A 126 -11.35 -11.24 8.00
C GLY A 126 -10.43 -10.02 7.88
N PRO A 127 -9.13 -10.16 8.24
CA PRO A 127 -8.22 -9.01 8.40
C PRO A 127 -8.04 -8.16 7.14
N ILE A 128 -7.97 -8.76 5.95
CA ILE A 128 -7.78 -7.98 4.71
C ILE A 128 -9.00 -7.10 4.43
N SER A 129 -10.21 -7.67 4.52
CA SER A 129 -11.45 -6.90 4.35
C SER A 129 -11.61 -5.82 5.43
N ASN A 130 -11.18 -6.09 6.66
CA ASN A 130 -11.25 -5.12 7.75
C ASN A 130 -10.25 -3.96 7.58
N ILE A 131 -9.02 -4.26 7.16
CA ILE A 131 -8.01 -3.24 6.79
C ILE A 131 -8.55 -2.35 5.67
N GLN A 132 -9.11 -2.95 4.61
CA GLN A 132 -9.67 -2.20 3.49
C GLN A 132 -10.76 -1.24 3.95
N HIS A 133 -11.69 -1.71 4.79
CA HIS A 133 -12.76 -0.87 5.33
C HIS A 133 -12.21 0.30 6.16
N ASN A 134 -11.26 0.02 7.06
CA ASN A 134 -10.61 1.06 7.87
C ASN A 134 -9.86 2.10 7.02
N VAL A 135 -9.20 1.68 5.93
CA VAL A 135 -8.53 2.59 5.00
C VAL A 135 -9.53 3.46 4.23
N GLN A 136 -10.64 2.88 3.77
CA GLN A 136 -11.70 3.63 3.08
C GLN A 136 -12.37 4.65 3.98
N ASP A 137 -12.68 4.29 5.22
CA ASP A 137 -13.28 5.18 6.22
C ASP A 137 -12.38 6.38 6.54
N VAL A 138 -11.07 6.17 6.55
CA VAL A 138 -10.11 7.26 6.82
C VAL A 138 -9.91 8.15 5.61
N ALA A 139 -9.89 7.59 4.40
CA ALA A 139 -9.91 8.40 3.18
C ALA A 139 -11.18 9.29 3.14
N PHE A 140 -12.33 8.75 3.55
CA PHE A 140 -13.56 9.52 3.70
C PHE A 140 -13.44 10.61 4.78
N SER A 141 -12.95 10.25 5.97
CA SER A 141 -12.77 11.17 7.09
C SER A 141 -11.87 12.36 6.73
N MET A 142 -10.71 12.08 6.14
CA MET A 142 -9.77 13.10 5.70
C MET A 142 -10.41 14.00 4.63
N GLY A 143 -11.12 13.41 3.67
CA GLY A 143 -11.78 14.17 2.64
C GLY A 143 -12.88 15.09 3.18
N CYS A 144 -13.74 14.57 4.05
CA CYS A 144 -14.80 15.33 4.69
C CYS A 144 -14.25 16.53 5.49
N ASN A 145 -13.14 16.35 6.22
CA ASN A 145 -12.49 17.45 6.95
C ASN A 145 -11.95 18.53 6.00
N ILE A 146 -11.36 18.15 4.87
CA ILE A 146 -10.88 19.11 3.86
C ILE A 146 -12.06 19.87 3.23
N ASP A 147 -13.16 19.19 2.93
CA ASP A 147 -14.37 19.84 2.40
C ASP A 147 -14.98 20.83 3.40
N LEU A 148 -14.97 20.48 4.68
CA LEU A 148 -15.41 21.36 5.76
C LEU A 148 -14.54 22.63 5.84
N GLN A 149 -13.20 22.47 5.80
CA GLN A 149 -12.24 23.58 5.82
C GLN A 149 -12.39 24.49 4.59
N ILE A 150 -12.60 23.93 3.40
CA ILE A 150 -12.89 24.70 2.18
C ILE A 150 -14.20 25.47 2.35
N GLY A 151 -15.23 24.83 2.92
CA GLY A 151 -16.52 25.47 3.22
C GLY A 151 -16.37 26.69 4.12
N HIS A 152 -15.64 26.55 5.22
CA HIS A 152 -15.34 27.66 6.12
C HIS A 152 -14.52 28.76 5.44
N SER A 153 -13.50 28.39 4.67
CA SER A 153 -12.65 29.33 3.93
C SER A 153 -13.43 30.13 2.90
N LYS A 154 -14.41 29.50 2.22
CA LYS A 154 -15.30 30.19 1.28
C LYS A 154 -16.19 31.22 1.97
N ILE A 155 -16.75 30.88 3.14
CA ILE A 155 -17.56 31.83 3.93
C ILE A 155 -16.68 33.01 4.33
N MET A 156 -15.50 32.75 4.90
CA MET A 156 -14.55 33.79 5.31
C MET A 156 -14.12 34.69 4.14
N TRP A 157 -13.77 34.09 2.99
CA TRP A 157 -13.41 34.84 1.78
C TRP A 157 -14.55 35.73 1.28
N ARG A 158 -15.79 35.21 1.26
CA ARG A 158 -16.97 35.98 0.88
C ARG A 158 -17.18 37.14 1.84
N THR A 159 -17.16 36.90 3.16
CA THR A 159 -17.30 37.95 4.18
C THR A 159 -16.28 39.08 4.03
N VAL A 160 -15.02 38.74 3.74
CA VAL A 160 -13.95 39.74 3.58
C VAL A 160 -14.06 40.48 2.24
N THR A 161 -14.49 39.81 1.17
CA THR A 161 -14.47 40.35 -0.19
C THR A 161 -15.76 41.10 -0.57
N GLU A 162 -16.90 40.73 0.01
CA GLU A 162 -18.21 41.33 -0.27
C GLU A 162 -18.24 42.87 -0.18
N PRO A 163 -17.72 43.53 0.87
CA PRO A 163 -17.74 44.99 0.93
C PRO A 163 -16.94 45.63 -0.22
N PHE A 164 -15.81 45.03 -0.61
CA PHE A 164 -15.02 45.53 -1.74
C PHE A 164 -15.74 45.36 -3.08
N LEU A 165 -16.49 44.26 -3.26
CA LEU A 165 -17.32 44.06 -4.45
C LEU A 165 -18.45 45.09 -4.51
N GLN A 166 -19.12 45.36 -3.38
CA GLN A 166 -20.16 46.38 -3.30
C GLN A 166 -19.64 47.78 -3.66
N VAL A 167 -18.47 48.16 -3.16
CA VAL A 167 -17.81 49.43 -3.52
C VAL A 167 -17.55 49.52 -5.03
N LEU A 168 -17.03 48.44 -5.63
CA LEU A 168 -16.76 48.40 -7.07
C LEU A 168 -18.06 48.48 -7.89
N GLU A 169 -19.12 47.77 -7.48
CA GLU A 169 -20.42 47.83 -8.13
C GLU A 169 -21.04 49.22 -8.06
N GLU A 170 -20.97 49.91 -6.91
CA GLU A 170 -21.47 51.28 -6.76
C GLU A 170 -20.70 52.29 -7.61
N ILE A 171 -19.36 52.21 -7.67
CA ILE A 171 -18.54 53.08 -8.54
C ILE A 171 -18.91 52.88 -10.01
N VAL A 172 -19.11 51.63 -10.43
CA VAL A 172 -19.47 51.32 -11.81
C VAL A 172 -20.88 51.80 -12.15
N ALA A 173 -21.83 51.64 -11.22
CA ALA A 173 -23.20 52.12 -11.41
C ALA A 173 -23.26 53.65 -11.60
N ASP A 174 -22.50 54.41 -10.80
CA ASP A 174 -22.52 55.88 -10.83
C ASP A 174 -21.47 56.49 -11.81
N SER A 175 -20.71 55.64 -12.53
CA SER A 175 -19.66 56.07 -13.46
C SER A 175 -20.16 57.09 -14.50
N VAL A 176 -21.37 56.90 -15.02
CA VAL A 176 -22.01 57.81 -15.99
C VAL A 176 -22.27 59.18 -15.36
N GLN A 177 -22.79 59.22 -14.13
CA GLN A 177 -23.08 60.47 -13.43
C GLN A 177 -21.79 61.22 -13.06
N LEU A 178 -20.76 60.50 -12.59
CA LEU A 178 -19.45 61.07 -12.30
C LEU A 178 -18.79 61.64 -13.57
N GLN A 179 -18.91 60.95 -14.70
CA GLN A 179 -18.43 61.43 -15.99
C GLN A 179 -19.16 62.71 -16.41
N GLN A 180 -20.48 62.79 -16.20
CA GLN A 180 -21.25 64.01 -16.48
C GLN A 180 -20.83 65.19 -15.60
N GLU A 181 -20.62 64.98 -14.29
CA GLU A 181 -20.14 66.02 -13.36
C GLU A 181 -18.71 66.48 -13.73
N ALA A 182 -17.80 65.56 -14.06
CA ALA A 182 -16.46 65.88 -14.54
C ALA A 182 -16.47 66.71 -15.83
N GLN A 183 -17.33 66.34 -16.79
CA GLN A 183 -17.52 67.09 -18.03
C GLN A 183 -18.12 68.48 -17.78
N ASN A 184 -19.05 68.62 -16.83
CA ASN A 184 -19.60 69.92 -16.43
C ASN A 184 -18.50 70.84 -15.87
N VAL A 185 -17.64 70.34 -14.98
CA VAL A 185 -16.50 71.11 -14.43
C VAL A 185 -15.52 71.51 -15.53
N SER A 186 -15.18 70.58 -16.42
CA SER A 186 -14.33 70.88 -17.58
C SER A 186 -14.94 71.98 -18.47
N ARG A 187 -16.24 71.90 -18.77
CA ARG A 187 -16.97 72.94 -19.52
C ARG A 187 -16.98 74.30 -18.81
N ALA A 188 -17.21 74.33 -17.50
CA ALA A 188 -17.19 75.57 -16.73
C ALA A 188 -15.79 76.21 -16.73
N PHE A 189 -14.74 75.40 -16.59
CA PHE A 189 -13.35 75.87 -16.63
C PHE A 189 -12.93 76.40 -18.01
N GLN A 190 -13.52 75.89 -19.09
CA GLN A 190 -13.29 76.48 -20.43
C GLN A 190 -13.65 77.97 -20.48
N GLY A 191 -14.68 78.41 -19.75
CA GLY A 191 -15.00 79.83 -19.62
C GLY A 191 -13.85 80.63 -19.01
N ILE A 192 -13.28 80.14 -17.91
CA ILE A 192 -12.12 80.75 -17.24
C ILE A 192 -10.90 80.74 -18.16
N LYS A 193 -10.66 79.62 -18.84
CA LYS A 193 -9.57 79.49 -19.81
C LYS A 193 -9.71 80.49 -20.95
N ASN A 194 -10.92 80.68 -21.46
CA ASN A 194 -11.21 81.67 -22.49
C ASN A 194 -11.04 83.10 -21.98
N GLU A 195 -11.30 83.38 -20.70
CA GLU A 195 -11.08 84.70 -20.11
C GLU A 195 -9.57 85.02 -19.96
N VAL A 196 -8.81 84.05 -19.46
CA VAL A 196 -7.36 84.16 -19.24
C VAL A 196 -6.61 84.18 -20.57
N MET A 197 -6.98 83.32 -21.52
CA MET A 197 -6.30 83.18 -22.81
C MET A 197 -6.94 84.00 -23.94
N GLY A 198 -8.12 84.58 -23.72
CA GLY A 198 -8.87 85.32 -24.73
C GLY A 198 -8.26 86.66 -25.11
N GLN A 199 -8.72 87.20 -26.23
CA GLN A 199 -8.22 88.43 -26.84
C GLN A 199 -9.15 89.64 -26.61
N TYR A 200 -10.08 89.56 -25.65
CA TYR A 200 -11.02 90.65 -25.39
C TYR A 200 -10.31 91.85 -24.72
N GLY A 201 -10.89 93.05 -24.87
CA GLY A 201 -10.54 94.24 -24.09
C GLY A 201 -9.33 95.05 -24.60
N TYR A 202 -8.88 94.81 -25.83
CA TYR A 202 -7.90 95.63 -26.56
C TYR A 202 -8.11 95.47 -28.07
N ASP A 203 -7.78 96.48 -28.88
CA ASP A 203 -7.93 96.40 -30.34
C ASP A 203 -6.87 95.46 -30.93
N SER A 204 -7.31 94.36 -31.55
CA SER A 204 -6.43 93.39 -32.22
C SER A 204 -5.99 93.84 -33.62
N LEU A 205 -6.38 95.04 -34.06
CA LEU A 205 -6.15 95.53 -35.42
C LEU A 205 -4.74 96.08 -35.65
N ASP A 206 -3.98 96.40 -34.58
CA ASP A 206 -2.52 96.57 -34.67
C ASP A 206 -1.85 95.19 -34.64
N GLN A 207 -1.85 94.50 -35.78
CA GLN A 207 -1.33 93.12 -35.96
C GLN A 207 0.16 92.92 -35.57
N ASN A 208 0.89 93.96 -35.19
CA ASN A 208 2.31 93.87 -34.83
C ASN A 208 2.58 93.46 -33.37
N HIS A 209 1.56 93.39 -32.51
CA HIS A 209 1.71 93.00 -31.10
C HIS A 209 0.75 91.88 -30.72
N THR A 210 0.96 90.67 -31.28
CA THR A 210 0.45 89.48 -30.59
C THR A 210 1.27 89.29 -29.32
N ALA A 211 0.61 89.17 -28.16
CA ALA A 211 1.27 88.89 -26.89
C ALA A 211 1.95 87.50 -26.94
N THR A 212 3.17 87.44 -27.44
CA THR A 212 4.02 86.24 -27.53
C THR A 212 4.85 86.09 -26.26
N GLY A 213 4.20 85.65 -25.18
CA GLY A 213 4.87 85.17 -23.97
C GLY A 213 5.20 83.67 -24.08
N ASN A 214 6.35 83.24 -23.55
CA ASN A 214 6.77 81.84 -23.51
C ASN A 214 6.08 81.05 -22.39
N SER A 215 5.55 81.73 -21.38
CA SER A 215 4.76 81.15 -20.29
C SER A 215 3.35 81.73 -20.23
N THR A 216 2.41 80.97 -19.65
CA THR A 216 1.04 81.46 -19.39
C THR A 216 1.03 82.68 -18.46
N GLN A 217 2.01 82.78 -17.54
CA GLN A 217 2.25 83.96 -16.71
C GLN A 217 2.55 85.20 -17.56
N GLU A 218 3.52 85.10 -18.47
CA GLU A 218 3.90 86.22 -19.35
C GLU A 218 2.76 86.62 -20.27
N GLN A 219 2.07 85.64 -20.86
CA GLN A 219 0.94 85.89 -21.74
C GLN A 219 -0.20 86.61 -21.02
N TYR A 220 -0.52 86.20 -19.79
CA TYR A 220 -1.58 86.84 -19.01
C TYR A 220 -1.19 88.25 -18.54
N THR A 221 0.07 88.43 -18.10
CA THR A 221 0.60 89.73 -17.66
C THR A 221 0.57 90.74 -18.80
N GLU A 222 1.04 90.35 -19.97
CA GLU A 222 1.10 91.23 -21.13
C GLU A 222 -0.30 91.58 -21.66
N LYS A 223 -1.22 90.59 -21.72
CA LYS A 223 -2.62 90.86 -22.08
C LYS A 223 -3.29 91.81 -21.10
N THR A 224 -3.05 91.66 -19.80
CA THR A 224 -3.62 92.53 -18.78
C THR A 224 -3.09 93.96 -18.89
N ARG A 225 -1.79 94.12 -19.18
CA ARG A 225 -1.16 95.41 -19.47
C ARG A 225 -1.84 96.11 -20.65
N MET A 226 -1.99 95.41 -21.78
CA MET A 226 -2.65 95.94 -22.97
C MET A 226 -4.12 96.32 -22.71
N ARG A 227 -4.87 95.51 -21.94
CA ARG A 227 -6.25 95.83 -21.56
C ARG A 227 -6.33 97.12 -20.72
N CYS A 228 -5.40 97.33 -19.79
CA CYS A 228 -5.36 98.56 -19.00
C CYS A 228 -5.06 99.79 -19.86
N GLU A 229 -4.04 99.71 -20.73
CA GLU A 229 -3.72 100.79 -21.66
C GLU A 229 -4.89 101.13 -22.57
N TYR A 230 -5.62 100.12 -23.04
CA TYR A 230 -6.81 100.29 -23.84
C TYR A 230 -7.94 101.01 -23.07
N VAL A 231 -8.19 100.65 -21.81
CA VAL A 231 -9.19 101.34 -20.96
C VAL A 231 -8.80 102.80 -20.73
N VAL A 232 -7.52 103.10 -20.48
CA VAL A 232 -7.03 104.48 -20.32
C VAL A 232 -7.22 105.28 -21.61
N LYS A 233 -6.83 104.71 -22.76
CA LYS A 233 -7.02 105.34 -24.07
C LYS A 233 -8.50 105.64 -24.32
N LYS A 234 -9.37 104.66 -24.11
CA LYS A 234 -10.83 104.81 -24.27
C LYS A 234 -11.41 105.85 -23.30
N GLY A 235 -10.85 105.97 -22.10
CA GLY A 235 -11.20 107.01 -21.13
C GLY A 235 -10.83 108.41 -21.61
N ILE A 236 -9.64 108.57 -22.20
CA ILE A 236 -9.19 109.83 -22.83
C ILE A 236 -10.11 110.18 -23.98
N ASP A 237 -10.36 109.24 -24.89
CA ASP A 237 -11.21 109.45 -26.08
C ASP A 237 -12.62 109.91 -25.66
N ARG A 238 -13.24 109.23 -24.70
CA ARG A 238 -14.55 109.61 -24.14
C ARG A 238 -14.54 110.97 -23.44
N CYS A 239 -13.45 111.32 -22.76
CA CYS A 239 -13.31 112.62 -22.11
C CYS A 239 -13.23 113.75 -23.14
N VAL A 240 -12.43 113.57 -24.20
CA VAL A 240 -12.31 114.53 -25.31
C VAL A 240 -13.65 114.69 -26.02
N GLU A 241 -14.34 113.57 -26.29
CA GLU A 241 -15.70 113.59 -26.83
C GLU A 241 -16.67 114.37 -25.93
N TRP A 242 -16.60 114.17 -24.61
CA TRP A 242 -17.47 114.87 -23.65
C TRP A 242 -17.25 116.39 -23.65
N PHE A 243 -15.99 116.86 -23.67
CA PHE A 243 -15.68 118.29 -23.74
C PHE A 243 -16.18 118.90 -25.06
N SER A 244 -15.95 118.22 -26.19
CA SER A 244 -16.41 118.66 -27.51
C SER A 244 -17.95 118.77 -27.57
N ASP A 245 -18.66 117.74 -27.10
CA ASP A 245 -20.12 117.71 -27.04
C ASP A 245 -20.68 118.79 -26.10
N THR A 246 -20.06 118.98 -24.93
CA THR A 246 -20.48 120.00 -23.95
C THR A 246 -20.22 121.42 -24.45
N TRP A 247 -19.10 121.66 -25.15
CA TRP A 247 -18.81 122.93 -25.82
C TRP A 247 -19.89 123.29 -26.85
N MET A 248 -20.27 122.35 -27.71
CA MET A 248 -21.33 122.56 -28.70
C MET A 248 -22.66 122.90 -28.03
N LYS A 249 -23.04 122.15 -26.98
CA LYS A 249 -24.27 122.42 -26.20
C LYS A 249 -24.25 123.79 -25.50
N CYS A 250 -23.11 124.21 -24.97
CA CYS A 250 -22.96 125.50 -24.31
C CYS A 250 -23.15 126.67 -25.30
N MET A 251 -22.51 126.58 -26.48
CA MET A 251 -22.62 127.59 -27.54
C MET A 251 -24.04 127.69 -28.13
N ASP A 252 -24.79 126.60 -28.18
CA ASP A 252 -26.19 126.60 -28.65
C ASP A 252 -27.16 127.21 -27.60
N THR A 253 -26.87 127.01 -26.31
CA THR A 253 -27.73 127.48 -25.20
C THR A 253 -27.55 128.97 -24.90
N VAL A 254 -26.31 129.49 -24.93
CA VAL A 254 -25.99 130.88 -24.58
C VAL A 254 -25.86 131.75 -25.83
N LYS A 255 -26.95 132.40 -26.24
CA LYS A 255 -27.02 133.18 -27.51
C LYS A 255 -26.40 134.58 -27.46
N SER A 256 -25.98 135.08 -26.30
CA SER A 256 -25.34 136.40 -26.16
C SER A 256 -23.85 136.32 -26.47
N PRO A 257 -23.32 137.05 -27.47
CA PRO A 257 -21.94 136.91 -27.96
C PRO A 257 -20.87 137.32 -26.94
N VAL A 258 -21.19 138.20 -25.98
CA VAL A 258 -20.25 138.64 -24.94
C VAL A 258 -20.22 137.64 -23.77
N ILE A 259 -21.37 137.05 -23.43
CA ILE A 259 -21.50 136.13 -22.29
C ILE A 259 -21.06 134.71 -22.66
N SER A 260 -21.33 134.26 -23.90
CA SER A 260 -20.95 132.93 -24.38
C SER A 260 -19.42 132.75 -24.45
N HIS A 261 -18.69 133.80 -24.82
CA HIS A 261 -17.23 133.74 -24.90
C HIS A 261 -16.56 133.56 -23.54
N PHE A 262 -17.14 134.09 -22.46
CA PHE A 262 -16.59 133.90 -21.10
C PHE A 262 -17.05 132.58 -20.45
N LEU A 263 -18.31 132.16 -20.63
CA LEU A 263 -18.84 130.96 -19.98
C LEU A 263 -18.47 129.65 -20.69
N CYS A 264 -18.41 129.64 -22.03
CA CYS A 264 -18.22 128.38 -22.75
C CYS A 264 -16.74 128.04 -22.98
N VAL A 265 -15.81 129.01 -23.04
CA VAL A 265 -14.38 128.76 -23.36
C VAL A 265 -13.70 127.70 -22.48
N PRO A 266 -13.99 127.59 -21.18
CA PRO A 266 -13.48 126.51 -20.35
C PRO A 266 -13.82 125.10 -20.87
N MET A 267 -14.89 124.92 -21.66
CA MET A 267 -15.27 123.63 -22.25
C MET A 267 -14.41 123.25 -23.47
N LYS A 268 -13.51 124.13 -23.94
CA LYS A 268 -12.55 123.83 -25.00
C LYS A 268 -11.22 123.28 -24.46
N PHE A 269 -11.11 123.09 -23.14
CA PHE A 269 -9.90 122.59 -22.49
C PHE A 269 -9.84 121.05 -22.48
N ASP A 270 -10.05 120.44 -23.65
CA ASP A 270 -9.93 118.99 -23.87
C ASP A 270 -8.51 118.46 -23.58
N PHE A 271 -7.50 119.33 -23.64
CA PHE A 271 -6.13 119.01 -23.21
C PHE A 271 -6.06 118.48 -21.76
N LEU A 272 -7.02 118.84 -20.90
CA LEU A 272 -7.12 118.32 -19.52
C LEU A 272 -7.37 116.81 -19.49
N CYS A 273 -7.98 116.23 -20.53
CA CYS A 273 -8.18 114.79 -20.65
C CYS A 273 -6.85 114.02 -20.75
N ASN A 274 -5.78 114.66 -21.25
CA ASN A 274 -4.46 114.05 -21.31
C ASN A 274 -3.83 113.81 -19.92
N ILE A 275 -4.38 114.38 -18.84
CA ILE A 275 -3.97 114.05 -17.47
C ILE A 275 -4.11 112.54 -17.22
N MET A 276 -5.14 111.91 -17.80
CA MET A 276 -5.34 110.45 -17.70
C MET A 276 -4.18 109.64 -18.29
N ARG A 277 -3.33 110.22 -19.15
CA ARG A 277 -2.15 109.56 -19.72
C ARG A 277 -1.08 109.25 -18.66
N VAL A 278 -1.13 109.88 -17.49
CA VAL A 278 -0.33 109.50 -16.31
C VAL A 278 -0.62 108.07 -15.84
N MET A 279 -1.78 107.51 -16.23
CA MET A 279 -2.15 106.13 -15.93
C MET A 279 -1.48 105.11 -16.86
N THR A 280 -0.92 105.51 -18.01
CA THR A 280 -0.25 104.56 -18.93
C THR A 280 1.03 103.95 -18.32
N PRO A 281 1.96 104.74 -17.72
CA PRO A 281 3.06 104.17 -16.93
C PRO A 281 2.57 103.34 -15.73
N TRP A 282 1.47 103.76 -15.11
CA TRP A 282 0.85 103.01 -14.02
C TRP A 282 0.37 101.62 -14.46
N CYS A 283 -0.21 101.50 -15.66
CA CYS A 283 -0.59 100.19 -16.23
C CYS A 283 0.62 99.26 -16.45
N LYS A 284 1.83 99.81 -16.64
CA LYS A 284 3.05 99.04 -16.87
C LYS A 284 3.70 98.57 -15.57
N ASP A 285 3.75 99.45 -14.57
CA ASP A 285 4.55 99.24 -13.36
C ASP A 285 3.72 98.83 -12.13
N GLN A 286 2.40 99.02 -12.15
CA GLN A 286 1.54 98.92 -10.95
C GLN A 286 0.35 97.95 -11.12
N ILE A 287 0.28 97.13 -12.17
CA ILE A 287 -0.68 96.02 -12.25
C ILE A 287 0.02 94.74 -11.76
N PRO A 288 -0.09 94.39 -10.46
CA PRO A 288 0.50 93.17 -9.95
C PRO A 288 -0.29 91.96 -10.46
N VAL A 289 0.25 91.26 -11.45
CA VAL A 289 -0.09 89.84 -11.64
C VAL A 289 0.76 89.05 -10.67
N GLU A 290 0.11 88.26 -9.82
CA GLU A 290 0.80 87.41 -8.85
C GLU A 290 1.79 86.48 -9.57
N GLY A 291 3.05 86.44 -9.09
CA GLY A 291 4.15 85.79 -9.82
C GLY A 291 3.98 84.29 -10.05
N ASN A 292 3.08 83.63 -9.31
CA ASN A 292 2.80 82.19 -9.41
C ASN A 292 1.50 81.86 -10.15
N PHE A 293 0.82 82.85 -10.74
CA PHE A 293 -0.48 82.64 -11.39
C PHE A 293 -0.40 81.61 -12.53
N GLY A 294 0.57 81.74 -13.44
CA GLY A 294 0.72 80.86 -14.61
C GLY A 294 0.95 79.41 -14.23
N GLN A 295 1.86 79.12 -13.28
CA GLN A 295 2.09 77.75 -12.81
C GLN A 295 0.83 77.14 -12.15
N THR A 296 0.08 77.96 -11.41
CA THR A 296 -1.15 77.53 -10.74
C THR A 296 -2.24 77.24 -11.76
N PHE A 297 -2.40 78.11 -12.75
CA PHE A 297 -3.33 77.95 -13.85
C PHE A 297 -3.01 76.72 -14.70
N ASP A 298 -1.74 76.48 -15.04
CA ASP A 298 -1.32 75.32 -15.83
C ASP A 298 -1.57 74.00 -15.10
N LYS A 299 -1.23 73.95 -13.79
CA LYS A 299 -1.53 72.80 -12.93
C LYS A 299 -3.04 72.56 -12.84
N LEU A 300 -3.82 73.61 -12.63
CA LEU A 300 -5.28 73.52 -12.56
C LEU A 300 -5.88 73.06 -13.90
N SER A 301 -5.43 73.62 -15.01
CA SER A 301 -5.86 73.24 -16.35
C SER A 301 -5.53 71.78 -16.65
N SER A 302 -4.35 71.30 -16.26
CA SER A 302 -3.96 69.89 -16.42
C SER A 302 -4.78 68.96 -15.52
N SER A 303 -5.05 69.36 -14.27
CA SER A 303 -5.89 68.56 -13.37
C SER A 303 -7.32 68.45 -13.87
N ILE A 304 -7.91 69.54 -14.38
CA ILE A 304 -9.27 69.55 -14.90
C ILE A 304 -9.37 68.76 -16.22
N SER A 305 -8.37 68.84 -17.09
CA SER A 305 -8.36 68.04 -18.32
C SER A 305 -8.29 66.55 -18.01
N LYS A 306 -7.42 66.13 -17.07
CA LYS A 306 -7.32 64.74 -16.61
C LYS A 306 -8.61 64.25 -15.97
N LEU A 307 -9.27 65.08 -15.15
CA LEU A 307 -10.55 64.74 -14.52
C LEU A 307 -11.63 64.42 -15.56
N GLY A 308 -11.68 65.15 -16.68
CA GLY A 308 -12.66 64.93 -17.75
C GLY A 308 -12.47 63.61 -18.54
N GLU A 309 -11.27 63.02 -18.49
CA GLU A 309 -10.92 61.80 -19.23
C GLU A 309 -11.07 60.51 -18.38
N GLN A 310 -10.95 60.61 -17.05
CA GLN A 310 -10.76 59.44 -16.16
C GLN A 310 -11.99 58.57 -15.88
N PHE A 311 -13.23 59.01 -16.12
CA PHE A 311 -14.45 58.21 -15.85
C PHE A 311 -15.09 57.60 -17.12
N THR A 312 -14.28 57.34 -18.15
CA THR A 312 -14.76 56.84 -19.46
C THR A 312 -14.71 55.31 -19.63
N THR A 313 -14.14 54.57 -18.68
CA THR A 313 -13.92 53.12 -18.81
C THR A 313 -15.12 52.28 -18.36
N ASN A 314 -15.63 51.41 -19.26
CA ASN A 314 -16.63 50.40 -18.92
C ASN A 314 -15.96 49.23 -18.18
N VAL A 315 -16.21 49.11 -16.87
CA VAL A 315 -15.71 47.99 -16.05
C VAL A 315 -16.78 46.91 -15.99
N PHE A 316 -16.44 45.70 -16.39
CA PHE A 316 -17.30 44.52 -16.26
C PHE A 316 -16.82 43.65 -15.10
N LEU A 317 -17.60 43.59 -14.02
CA LEU A 317 -17.36 42.68 -12.91
C LEU A 317 -17.94 41.30 -13.26
N LYS A 318 -17.05 40.31 -13.43
CA LYS A 318 -17.45 38.91 -13.57
C LYS A 318 -17.13 38.17 -12.29
N LYS A 319 -18.15 37.90 -11.47
CA LYS A 319 -18.02 37.01 -10.31
C LYS A 319 -17.86 35.57 -10.82
N ILE A 320 -16.67 34.99 -10.65
CA ILE A 320 -16.41 33.59 -10.98
C ILE A 320 -16.69 32.76 -9.71
N GLU A 321 -17.95 32.41 -9.49
CA GLU A 321 -18.36 31.66 -8.28
C GLU A 321 -18.10 30.14 -8.40
N ASP A 322 -17.91 29.64 -9.64
CA ASP A 322 -17.92 28.20 -9.96
C ASP A 322 -16.54 27.61 -10.29
N GLN A 323 -15.44 28.35 -10.16
CA GLN A 323 -14.14 27.68 -10.23
C GLN A 323 -13.89 26.97 -8.90
N PRO A 324 -13.79 25.62 -8.87
CA PRO A 324 -13.28 24.95 -7.69
C PRO A 324 -11.93 25.59 -7.38
N LEU A 325 -11.75 26.10 -6.16
CA LEU A 325 -10.44 26.53 -5.66
C LEU A 325 -9.43 25.45 -6.08
N PHE A 326 -8.50 25.83 -6.96
CA PHE A 326 -7.61 24.96 -7.73
C PHE A 326 -7.38 23.57 -7.12
N GLY A 327 -7.84 22.52 -7.81
CA GLY A 327 -7.37 21.14 -7.64
C GLY A 327 -7.95 20.30 -6.49
N VAL A 328 -8.41 20.89 -5.37
CA VAL A 328 -8.64 20.08 -4.15
C VAL A 328 -9.93 19.24 -4.20
N LYS A 329 -11.07 19.81 -4.61
CA LYS A 329 -12.34 19.06 -4.66
C LYS A 329 -12.37 17.99 -5.76
N VAL A 330 -11.84 18.32 -6.95
CA VAL A 330 -11.81 17.39 -8.09
C VAL A 330 -10.87 16.23 -7.79
N PHE A 331 -9.66 16.51 -7.28
CA PHE A 331 -8.70 15.47 -6.92
C PHE A 331 -9.24 14.53 -5.84
N GLN A 332 -10.02 15.02 -4.89
CA GLN A 332 -10.44 14.23 -3.73
C GLN A 332 -11.64 13.31 -3.99
N ASP A 333 -12.68 13.80 -4.67
CA ASP A 333 -13.80 12.95 -5.09
C ASP A 333 -13.35 11.93 -6.14
N GLU A 334 -12.44 12.32 -7.02
CA GLU A 334 -11.81 11.43 -8.01
C GLU A 334 -10.91 10.39 -7.33
N PHE A 335 -10.04 10.80 -6.40
CA PHE A 335 -9.20 9.89 -5.62
C PHE A 335 -10.04 8.90 -4.79
N ARG A 336 -11.10 9.36 -4.11
CA ARG A 336 -11.99 8.47 -3.35
C ARG A 336 -12.69 7.46 -4.26
N LYS A 337 -13.29 7.93 -5.36
CA LYS A 337 -13.97 7.05 -6.32
C LYS A 337 -12.99 6.05 -6.93
N GLU A 338 -11.80 6.50 -7.30
CA GLU A 338 -10.77 5.64 -7.89
C GLU A 338 -10.25 4.60 -6.89
N LEU A 339 -10.06 4.99 -5.63
CA LEU A 339 -9.61 4.11 -4.57
C LEU A 339 -10.68 3.05 -4.27
N THR A 340 -11.95 3.42 -4.10
CA THR A 340 -13.06 2.47 -3.92
C THR A 340 -13.20 1.54 -5.13
N ARG A 341 -13.16 2.07 -6.35
CA ARG A 341 -13.22 1.30 -7.60
C ARG A 341 -12.09 0.29 -7.70
N SER A 342 -10.86 0.71 -7.45
CA SER A 342 -9.67 -0.16 -7.48
C SER A 342 -9.80 -1.30 -6.47
N PHE A 343 -10.26 -1.01 -5.27
CA PHE A 343 -10.50 -2.03 -4.25
C PHE A 343 -11.62 -2.99 -4.62
N GLU A 344 -12.77 -2.52 -5.14
CA GLU A 344 -13.86 -3.40 -5.59
C GLU A 344 -13.46 -4.28 -6.77
N GLU A 345 -12.74 -3.75 -7.77
CA GLU A 345 -12.25 -4.52 -8.90
C GLU A 345 -11.29 -5.62 -8.46
N LYS A 346 -10.33 -5.28 -7.58
CA LYS A 346 -9.40 -6.27 -7.02
C LYS A 346 -10.13 -7.27 -6.13
N ARG A 347 -11.13 -6.82 -5.36
CA ARG A 347 -11.92 -7.68 -4.49
C ARG A 347 -12.66 -8.75 -5.30
N ASN A 348 -13.40 -8.32 -6.31
CA ASN A 348 -14.15 -9.22 -7.18
C ASN A 348 -13.23 -10.21 -7.91
N THR A 349 -12.07 -9.74 -8.37
CA THR A 349 -11.08 -10.61 -9.01
C THR A 349 -10.57 -11.68 -8.06
N VAL A 350 -10.26 -11.32 -6.81
CA VAL A 350 -9.75 -12.29 -5.81
C VAL A 350 -10.85 -13.26 -5.37
N GLU A 351 -12.09 -12.81 -5.17
CA GLU A 351 -13.22 -13.69 -4.84
C GLU A 351 -13.46 -14.71 -5.97
N GLN A 352 -13.48 -14.27 -7.23
CA GLN A 352 -13.57 -15.18 -8.38
C GLN A 352 -12.41 -16.19 -8.43
N ILE A 353 -11.18 -15.74 -8.16
CA ILE A 353 -10.01 -16.64 -8.10
C ILE A 353 -10.18 -17.66 -6.96
N LEU A 354 -10.61 -17.24 -5.77
CA LEU A 354 -10.81 -18.13 -4.63
C LEU A 354 -11.91 -19.15 -4.91
N GLU A 355 -13.01 -18.76 -5.54
CA GLU A 355 -14.07 -19.68 -5.98
C GLU A 355 -13.56 -20.71 -6.98
N ILE A 356 -12.81 -20.28 -8.00
CA ILE A 356 -12.19 -21.19 -8.98
C ILE A 356 -11.22 -22.16 -8.28
N ILE A 357 -10.37 -21.66 -7.38
CA ILE A 357 -9.43 -22.52 -6.66
C ILE A 357 -10.18 -23.49 -5.73
N GLN A 358 -11.28 -23.08 -5.12
CA GLN A 358 -12.13 -23.95 -4.30
C GLN A 358 -12.75 -25.08 -5.14
N ILE A 359 -13.20 -24.79 -6.36
CA ILE A 359 -13.64 -25.81 -7.33
C ILE A 359 -12.48 -26.74 -7.71
N LEU A 360 -11.28 -26.21 -7.96
CA LEU A 360 -10.09 -27.02 -8.23
C LEU A 360 -9.70 -27.89 -7.02
N LEU A 361 -9.91 -27.41 -5.79
CA LEU A 361 -9.67 -28.18 -4.57
C LEU A 361 -10.62 -29.37 -4.43
N THR A 362 -11.86 -29.29 -4.92
CA THR A 362 -12.72 -30.47 -4.99
C THR A 362 -12.07 -31.61 -5.77
N PHE A 363 -11.27 -31.30 -6.80
CA PHE A 363 -10.49 -32.31 -7.54
C PHE A 363 -9.20 -32.76 -6.83
N THR A 364 -8.75 -32.09 -5.77
CA THR A 364 -7.52 -32.51 -5.06
C THR A 364 -7.69 -33.81 -4.25
N PHE A 365 -8.92 -34.27 -4.06
CA PHE A 365 -9.16 -35.65 -3.61
C PHE A 365 -8.59 -36.67 -4.61
N ILE A 366 -8.65 -36.40 -5.92
CA ILE A 366 -8.02 -37.27 -6.94
C ILE A 366 -6.51 -37.35 -6.70
N ALA A 367 -5.88 -36.25 -6.27
CA ALA A 367 -4.46 -36.24 -5.92
C ALA A 367 -4.18 -37.09 -4.65
N VAL A 368 -5.06 -37.04 -3.65
CA VAL A 368 -4.99 -37.91 -2.45
C VAL A 368 -5.15 -39.38 -2.84
N PHE A 369 -6.14 -39.70 -3.68
CA PHE A 369 -6.40 -41.05 -4.17
C PHE A 369 -5.21 -41.59 -4.98
N LYS A 370 -4.70 -40.81 -5.94
CA LYS A 370 -3.52 -41.14 -6.74
C LYS A 370 -2.28 -41.35 -5.85
N SER A 371 -2.11 -40.53 -4.82
CA SER A 371 -1.01 -40.66 -3.86
C SER A 371 -1.12 -41.97 -3.06
N ALA A 372 -2.29 -42.28 -2.52
CA ALA A 372 -2.51 -43.47 -1.71
C ALA A 372 -2.35 -44.77 -2.51
N PHE A 373 -3.01 -44.86 -3.67
CA PHE A 373 -2.89 -46.01 -4.58
C PHE A 373 -1.50 -46.11 -5.20
N GLY A 374 -0.87 -44.97 -5.51
CA GLY A 374 0.51 -44.92 -6.00
C GLY A 374 1.51 -45.47 -4.98
N TYR A 375 1.35 -45.09 -3.71
CA TYR A 375 2.19 -45.62 -2.62
C TYR A 375 2.00 -47.13 -2.44
N ALA A 376 0.76 -47.62 -2.39
CA ALA A 376 0.47 -49.06 -2.30
C ALA A 376 1.07 -49.84 -3.48
N ARG A 377 0.99 -49.28 -4.69
CA ARG A 377 1.57 -49.87 -5.91
C ARG A 377 3.09 -49.92 -5.87
N GLN A 378 3.75 -48.81 -5.50
CA GLN A 378 5.21 -48.77 -5.40
C GLN A 378 5.71 -49.70 -4.29
N TYR A 379 5.05 -49.71 -3.14
CA TYR A 379 5.39 -50.59 -2.01
C TYR A 379 5.31 -52.09 -2.38
N THR A 380 4.35 -52.47 -3.23
CA THR A 380 4.15 -53.85 -3.67
C THR A 380 5.00 -54.26 -4.87
N ARG A 381 5.35 -53.34 -5.78
CA ARG A 381 6.15 -53.64 -6.98
C ARG A 381 7.65 -53.45 -6.78
N ASP A 382 8.06 -52.33 -6.19
CA ASP A 382 9.47 -52.03 -5.97
C ASP A 382 9.92 -52.54 -4.59
N ILE A 383 11.12 -53.12 -4.53
CA ILE A 383 11.74 -53.64 -3.29
C ILE A 383 12.61 -52.56 -2.64
N TYR A 384 13.12 -51.59 -3.42
CA TYR A 384 13.98 -50.51 -2.93
C TYR A 384 13.16 -49.36 -2.32
N PHE A 385 11.96 -49.12 -2.83
CA PHE A 385 11.06 -48.06 -2.36
C PHE A 385 10.79 -48.12 -0.85
N ASP A 386 11.13 -47.06 -0.10
CA ASP A 386 10.91 -46.92 1.36
C ASP A 386 11.43 -48.10 2.21
N ASN A 387 12.52 -48.75 1.76
CA ASN A 387 13.09 -49.92 2.43
C ASN A 387 14.36 -49.59 3.23
N VAL A 388 14.23 -48.72 4.23
CA VAL A 388 15.35 -48.21 5.06
C VAL A 388 15.21 -48.45 6.57
N TYR A 389 14.32 -49.36 6.99
CA TYR A 389 13.94 -49.47 8.39
C TYR A 389 14.38 -50.79 9.03
N ILE A 390 14.82 -50.71 10.28
CA ILE A 390 15.17 -51.88 11.09
C ILE A 390 13.94 -52.34 11.85
N THR A 391 13.33 -53.42 11.36
CA THR A 391 12.13 -54.02 11.93
C THR A 391 12.47 -55.10 12.95
N THR A 392 11.45 -55.59 13.68
CA THR A 392 11.59 -56.74 14.58
C THR A 392 12.05 -57.99 13.85
N TYR A 393 11.56 -58.24 12.63
CA TYR A 393 12.00 -59.38 11.83
C TYR A 393 13.48 -59.26 11.40
N PHE A 394 13.96 -58.06 11.08
CA PHE A 394 15.39 -57.82 10.82
C PHE A 394 16.24 -58.22 12.03
N ARG A 395 15.85 -57.78 13.23
CA ARG A 395 16.53 -58.15 14.49
C ARG A 395 16.50 -59.65 14.75
N GLN A 396 15.40 -60.34 14.43
CA GLN A 396 15.29 -61.80 14.57
C GLN A 396 16.18 -62.58 13.59
N ILE A 397 16.39 -62.07 12.37
CA ILE A 397 17.34 -62.68 11.42
C ILE A 397 18.75 -62.54 11.99
N ASP A 398 19.09 -61.35 12.49
CA ASP A 398 20.40 -61.05 13.04
C ASP A 398 20.76 -61.91 14.26
N GLU A 399 19.83 -62.02 15.23
CA GLU A 399 20.00 -62.89 16.39
C GLU A 399 20.20 -64.36 16.01
N ARG A 400 19.46 -64.85 15.01
CA ARG A 400 19.60 -66.23 14.52
C ARG A 400 20.98 -66.47 13.89
N ARG A 401 21.47 -65.54 13.06
CA ARG A 401 22.82 -65.63 12.47
C ARG A 401 23.91 -65.56 13.55
N LYS A 402 23.75 -64.66 14.53
CA LYS A 402 24.66 -64.52 15.66
C LYS A 402 24.77 -65.81 16.49
N ARG A 403 23.64 -66.47 16.79
CA ARG A 403 23.63 -67.77 17.49
C ARG A 403 24.27 -68.88 16.67
N GLY A 404 24.12 -68.83 15.34
CA GLY A 404 24.73 -69.79 14.42
C GLY A 404 26.20 -69.51 14.08
N GLY A 405 26.88 -68.60 14.77
CA GLY A 405 28.27 -68.24 14.49
C GLY A 405 28.50 -67.55 13.14
N LYS A 406 27.43 -67.21 12.40
CA LYS A 406 27.50 -66.53 11.11
C LYS A 406 27.70 -65.02 11.33
N ARG A 407 28.21 -64.33 10.31
CA ARG A 407 28.30 -62.86 10.29
C ARG A 407 26.94 -62.22 10.59
N TYR A 408 26.94 -61.22 11.46
CA TYR A 408 25.78 -60.46 11.92
C TYR A 408 26.02 -58.95 11.72
N LEU A 409 24.95 -58.15 11.72
CA LEU A 409 24.94 -56.73 11.35
C LEU A 409 24.76 -55.78 12.54
N LEU A 410 24.13 -56.20 13.65
CA LEU A 410 23.90 -55.34 14.82
C LEU A 410 24.97 -55.57 15.91
N PRO A 411 25.49 -54.51 16.56
CA PRO A 411 25.10 -53.10 16.46
C PRO A 411 25.59 -52.43 15.17
N LEU A 412 24.78 -51.51 14.63
CA LEU A 412 25.13 -50.74 13.44
C LEU A 412 26.44 -49.96 13.63
N LYS A 413 27.26 -49.92 12.58
CA LYS A 413 28.44 -49.06 12.51
C LYS A 413 28.01 -47.58 12.56
N LYS A 414 28.88 -46.71 13.09
CA LYS A 414 28.56 -45.27 13.22
C LYS A 414 28.16 -44.62 11.89
N ALA A 415 28.87 -44.95 10.81
CA ALA A 415 28.57 -44.45 9.46
C ALA A 415 27.22 -44.93 8.90
N GLU A 416 26.61 -45.96 9.49
CA GLU A 416 25.35 -46.56 9.02
C GLU A 416 24.14 -46.11 9.84
N LYS A 417 24.38 -45.55 11.03
CA LYS A 417 23.32 -45.03 11.90
C LYS A 417 22.50 -43.94 11.22
N SER A 418 23.09 -43.18 10.29
CA SER A 418 22.43 -42.13 9.50
C SER A 418 21.66 -42.65 8.26
N ILE A 419 21.57 -43.96 8.09
CA ILE A 419 20.90 -44.58 6.92
C ILE A 419 19.65 -45.34 7.36
N PHE A 420 19.72 -45.99 8.52
CA PHE A 420 18.64 -46.85 9.01
C PHE A 420 17.74 -46.14 10.02
N ILE A 421 16.43 -46.32 9.84
CA ILE A 421 15.40 -45.72 10.70
C ILE A 421 14.78 -46.81 11.58
N GLU A 422 14.60 -46.53 12.87
CA GLU A 422 13.82 -47.38 13.75
C GLU A 422 12.35 -46.94 13.72
N PRO A 423 11.39 -47.80 13.28
CA PRO A 423 10.01 -47.40 13.05
C PRO A 423 9.32 -46.74 14.26
N CYS A 424 9.58 -47.26 15.47
CA CYS A 424 8.92 -46.84 16.71
C CYS A 424 9.73 -45.82 17.52
N SER A 425 10.83 -45.28 16.99
CA SER A 425 11.66 -44.32 17.71
C SER A 425 11.10 -42.90 17.58
N PHE A 426 11.03 -42.13 18.65
CA PHE A 426 10.65 -40.70 18.57
C PHE A 426 11.75 -39.81 17.96
N LYS A 427 12.94 -40.37 17.68
CA LYS A 427 14.04 -39.60 17.07
C LYS A 427 13.75 -39.37 15.59
N ILE A 428 13.77 -38.10 15.19
CA ILE A 428 13.62 -37.66 13.80
C ILE A 428 14.96 -37.82 13.09
N HIS A 429 14.94 -38.47 11.94
CA HIS A 429 16.13 -38.65 11.12
C HIS A 429 16.37 -37.45 10.20
N SER A 430 17.63 -37.16 9.88
CA SER A 430 17.97 -36.05 8.97
C SER A 430 17.39 -36.24 7.56
N SER A 431 17.30 -37.48 7.09
CA SER A 431 16.64 -37.83 5.82
C SER A 431 15.13 -37.58 5.85
N GLU A 432 14.47 -37.76 6.99
CA GLU A 432 13.04 -37.49 7.15
C GLU A 432 12.75 -35.99 7.20
N LEU A 433 13.66 -35.21 7.80
CA LEU A 433 13.56 -33.76 7.81
C LEU A 433 13.64 -33.16 6.39
N GLN A 434 14.46 -33.73 5.51
CA GLN A 434 14.54 -33.30 4.11
C GLN A 434 13.19 -33.42 3.36
N LEU A 435 12.33 -34.36 3.75
CA LEU A 435 10.99 -34.50 3.18
C LEU A 435 9.99 -33.47 3.76
N VAL A 436 10.24 -32.93 4.96
CA VAL A 436 9.34 -32.00 5.66
C VAL A 436 9.76 -30.54 5.49
N LYS A 437 11.00 -30.26 5.08
CA LYS A 437 11.54 -28.89 4.94
C LYS A 437 10.65 -27.95 4.12
N ALA A 438 10.04 -28.45 3.03
CA ALA A 438 9.19 -27.65 2.17
C ALA A 438 7.89 -27.25 2.89
N SER A 439 7.26 -28.22 3.57
CA SER A 439 6.09 -28.01 4.43
C SER A 439 6.39 -27.04 5.58
N LEU A 440 7.56 -27.16 6.21
CA LEU A 440 7.98 -26.25 7.28
C LEU A 440 8.19 -24.82 6.78
N LEU A 441 8.87 -24.65 5.65
CA LEU A 441 9.08 -23.32 5.04
C LEU A 441 7.74 -22.67 4.66
N GLN A 442 6.83 -23.45 4.09
CA GLN A 442 5.49 -23.00 3.74
C GLN A 442 4.69 -22.56 4.98
N PHE A 443 4.72 -23.36 6.06
CA PHE A 443 4.08 -23.02 7.33
C PHE A 443 4.65 -21.73 7.93
N VAL A 444 5.98 -21.59 8.02
CA VAL A 444 6.63 -20.40 8.60
C VAL A 444 6.30 -19.15 7.79
N SER A 445 6.34 -19.24 6.45
CA SER A 445 5.99 -18.13 5.56
C SER A 445 4.52 -17.69 5.76
N LEU A 446 3.60 -18.65 5.81
CA LEU A 446 2.18 -18.35 5.99
C LEU A 446 1.88 -17.79 7.39
N ALA A 447 2.49 -18.35 8.43
CA ALA A 447 2.34 -17.86 9.81
C ALA A 447 2.87 -16.43 9.95
N LEU A 448 4.00 -16.11 9.30
CA LEU A 448 4.54 -14.75 9.23
C LEU A 448 3.55 -13.79 8.54
N LEU A 449 2.98 -14.18 7.40
CA LEU A 449 1.99 -13.37 6.68
C LEU A 449 0.74 -13.10 7.53
N VAL A 450 0.19 -14.12 8.17
CA VAL A 450 -0.98 -13.99 9.07
C VAL A 450 -0.65 -13.03 10.22
N CYS A 451 0.52 -13.21 10.85
CA CYS A 451 0.97 -12.33 11.92
C CYS A 451 1.07 -10.87 11.45
N LEU A 452 1.71 -10.63 10.29
CA LEU A 452 1.86 -9.29 9.72
C LEU A 452 0.51 -8.61 9.47
N LEU A 453 -0.45 -9.33 8.88
CA LEU A 453 -1.79 -8.81 8.60
C LEU A 453 -2.55 -8.47 9.90
N LEU A 454 -2.53 -9.36 10.90
CA LEU A 454 -3.19 -9.12 12.18
C LEU A 454 -2.55 -7.95 12.95
N VAL A 455 -1.22 -7.81 12.90
CA VAL A 455 -0.52 -6.67 13.50
C VAL A 455 -0.88 -5.38 12.76
N THR A 456 -0.91 -5.39 11.43
CA THR A 456 -1.27 -4.22 10.62
C THR A 456 -2.69 -3.75 10.92
N ASP A 457 -3.66 -4.68 10.95
CA ASP A 457 -5.04 -4.37 11.31
C ASP A 457 -5.14 -3.76 12.71
N ARG A 458 -4.46 -4.36 13.69
CA ARG A 458 -4.42 -3.88 15.07
C ARG A 458 -3.82 -2.47 15.17
N VAL A 459 -2.74 -2.21 14.45
CA VAL A 459 -2.06 -0.90 14.41
C VAL A 459 -2.97 0.14 13.75
N LEU A 460 -3.57 -0.17 12.60
CA LEU A 460 -4.49 0.73 11.90
C LEU A 460 -5.70 1.09 12.78
N TYR A 461 -6.33 0.09 13.41
CA TYR A 461 -7.42 0.32 14.35
C TYR A 461 -7.02 1.31 15.45
N HIS A 462 -5.87 1.10 16.09
CA HIS A 462 -5.39 1.99 17.16
C HIS A 462 -5.07 3.39 16.68
N ILE A 463 -4.39 3.54 15.54
CA ILE A 463 -4.09 4.85 14.96
C ILE A 463 -5.40 5.62 14.68
N PHE A 464 -6.38 4.96 14.07
CA PHE A 464 -7.65 5.59 13.71
C PHE A 464 -8.56 5.87 14.90
N ASP A 465 -8.50 5.05 15.94
CA ASP A 465 -9.17 5.32 17.22
C ASP A 465 -8.56 6.51 17.95
N ILE A 466 -7.22 6.65 17.93
CA ILE A 466 -6.52 7.84 18.45
C ILE A 466 -6.98 9.09 17.68
N ILE A 467 -7.01 9.04 16.34
CA ILE A 467 -7.49 10.15 15.50
C ILE A 467 -8.94 10.50 15.86
N ARG A 468 -9.84 9.51 15.95
CA ARG A 468 -11.24 9.76 16.33
C ARG A 468 -11.37 10.49 17.67
N ARG A 469 -10.58 10.09 18.68
CA ARG A 469 -10.66 10.67 20.04
C ARG A 469 -10.02 12.04 20.15
N HIS A 470 -8.94 12.29 19.43
CA HIS A 470 -8.15 13.52 19.58
C HIS A 470 -8.40 14.58 18.50
N THR A 471 -9.06 14.23 17.40
CA THR A 471 -9.29 15.17 16.28
C THR A 471 -10.69 15.79 16.29
N PHE A 472 -11.56 15.41 17.24
CA PHE A 472 -12.83 16.11 17.43
C PHE A 472 -12.58 17.59 17.75
N THR A 473 -13.15 18.48 16.93
CA THR A 473 -13.00 19.93 17.08
C THR A 473 -14.35 20.60 16.81
N GLU A 474 -14.77 21.45 17.74
CA GLU A 474 -15.86 22.41 17.53
C GLU A 474 -15.24 23.77 17.19
N GLN A 475 -15.59 24.31 16.02
CA GLN A 475 -15.15 25.63 15.58
C GLN A 475 -16.33 26.58 15.60
N SER A 476 -16.26 27.59 16.46
CA SER A 476 -17.17 28.73 16.49
C SER A 476 -16.44 29.94 15.89
N PHE A 477 -16.83 30.36 14.70
CA PHE A 477 -16.35 31.58 14.07
C PHE A 477 -17.36 32.70 14.32
N THR A 478 -17.02 33.63 15.20
CA THR A 478 -17.77 34.87 15.44
C THR A 478 -17.01 36.04 14.81
N SER A 479 -17.58 36.67 13.78
CA SER A 479 -17.05 37.89 13.17
C SER A 479 -18.09 39.00 13.32
N SER A 480 -17.75 40.03 14.07
CA SER A 480 -18.56 41.24 14.24
C SER A 480 -17.79 42.44 13.71
N HIS A 481 -18.32 43.11 12.68
CA HIS A 481 -17.83 44.43 12.27
C HIS A 481 -18.99 45.43 12.29
N ASP A 482 -18.72 46.61 12.80
CA ASP A 482 -19.63 47.75 12.82
C ASP A 482 -18.81 48.98 12.46
N ILE A 483 -18.89 49.40 11.20
CA ILE A 483 -18.18 50.56 10.69
C ILE A 483 -19.26 51.54 10.27
N HIS A 484 -19.32 52.70 10.90
CA HIS A 484 -20.24 53.77 10.53
C HIS A 484 -19.45 55.02 10.17
N ILE A 485 -19.50 55.41 8.90
CA ILE A 485 -18.78 56.58 8.39
C ILE A 485 -19.77 57.53 7.74
N ASP A 486 -19.98 58.68 8.37
CA ASP A 486 -20.85 59.75 7.87
C ASP A 486 -20.00 60.81 7.13
N ILE A 487 -20.39 61.11 5.89
CA ILE A 487 -19.69 62.05 5.02
C ILE A 487 -20.63 63.19 4.69
N LYS A 488 -20.28 64.38 5.20
CA LYS A 488 -21.05 65.61 5.03
C LYS A 488 -20.59 66.41 3.81
N GLY A 489 -21.52 67.14 3.19
CA GLY A 489 -21.27 68.02 2.04
C GLY A 489 -21.88 67.54 0.72
N GLU A 490 -22.05 68.46 -0.23
CA GLU A 490 -22.71 68.22 -1.53
C GLU A 490 -21.75 68.25 -2.73
N SER A 491 -20.43 68.28 -2.48
CA SER A 491 -19.44 68.28 -3.55
C SER A 491 -19.39 66.93 -4.27
N MET A 492 -18.94 66.93 -5.54
CA MET A 492 -18.68 65.70 -6.31
C MET A 492 -17.80 64.71 -5.50
N LEU A 493 -16.77 65.23 -4.82
CA LEU A 493 -15.90 64.42 -3.95
C LEU A 493 -16.67 63.87 -2.74
N ALA A 494 -17.53 64.66 -2.08
CA ALA A 494 -18.33 64.19 -0.95
C ALA A 494 -19.34 63.11 -1.39
N LYS A 495 -19.95 63.25 -2.57
CA LYS A 495 -20.81 62.21 -3.16
C LYS A 495 -20.02 60.93 -3.47
N LEU A 496 -18.85 61.06 -4.09
CA LEU A 496 -17.98 59.92 -4.42
C LEU A 496 -17.48 59.21 -3.15
N LEU A 497 -17.05 59.95 -2.14
CA LEU A 497 -16.65 59.37 -0.85
C LEU A 497 -17.85 58.75 -0.13
N ARG A 498 -19.03 59.38 -0.15
CA ARG A 498 -20.24 58.82 0.49
C ARG A 498 -20.64 57.49 -0.13
N LYS A 499 -20.44 57.32 -1.43
CA LYS A 499 -20.69 56.05 -2.12
C LYS A 499 -19.58 55.03 -1.83
N THR A 500 -18.33 55.40 -2.09
CA THR A 500 -17.19 54.47 -1.90
C THR A 500 -16.94 54.07 -0.45
N ILE A 501 -17.15 54.98 0.50
CA ILE A 501 -16.96 54.73 1.93
C ILE A 501 -18.28 54.31 2.60
N GLY A 502 -19.43 54.76 2.08
CA GLY A 502 -20.74 54.31 2.56
C GLY A 502 -21.03 52.84 2.27
N ALA A 503 -20.44 52.26 1.23
CA ALA A 503 -20.49 50.80 1.01
C ALA A 503 -19.71 50.00 2.08
N PHE A 504 -18.82 50.63 2.86
CA PHE A 504 -18.22 50.03 4.06
C PHE A 504 -19.06 50.28 5.32
N ASN A 505 -20.19 50.99 5.23
CA ASN A 505 -21.13 51.17 6.33
C ASN A 505 -21.98 49.90 6.54
N THR A 506 -21.29 48.80 6.79
CA THR A 506 -21.88 47.49 6.99
C THR A 506 -21.76 47.11 8.46
N SER A 507 -22.87 46.66 9.02
CA SER A 507 -22.87 45.90 10.26
C SER A 507 -23.14 44.44 9.90
N SER A 508 -22.19 43.56 10.21
CA SER A 508 -22.44 42.12 10.11
C SER A 508 -21.97 41.42 11.36
N ASN A 509 -22.83 40.54 11.85
CA ASN A 509 -22.53 39.60 12.91
C ASN A 509 -22.71 38.20 12.32
N ILE A 510 -21.60 37.56 11.99
CA ILE A 510 -21.59 36.19 11.48
C ILE A 510 -21.16 35.30 12.62
N ASP A 511 -22.10 34.47 13.08
CA ASP A 511 -21.85 33.40 14.03
C ASP A 511 -22.00 32.06 13.30
N LEU A 512 -20.87 31.40 13.03
CA LEU A 512 -20.82 30.09 12.40
C LEU A 512 -20.31 29.07 13.41
N GLN A 513 -21.22 28.26 13.93
CA GLN A 513 -20.88 27.09 14.74
C GLN A 513 -20.83 25.83 13.85
N SER A 514 -19.68 25.19 13.78
CA SER A 514 -19.47 23.99 12.98
C SER A 514 -18.64 22.96 13.73
N SER A 515 -18.98 21.68 13.57
CA SER A 515 -18.25 20.56 14.18
C SER A 515 -17.88 19.55 13.11
N ASN A 516 -16.76 18.85 13.32
CA ASN A 516 -16.29 17.81 12.42
C ASN A 516 -16.79 16.39 12.78
N TRP A 517 -17.82 16.28 13.62
CA TRP A 517 -18.35 14.99 14.11
C TRP A 517 -18.68 14.00 12.99
N GLN A 518 -19.35 14.47 11.93
CA GLN A 518 -19.73 13.65 10.77
C GLN A 518 -18.52 13.19 9.94
N CYS A 519 -17.38 13.84 10.09
CA CYS A 519 -16.15 13.55 9.39
C CYS A 519 -15.18 12.67 10.20
N LEU A 520 -15.52 12.26 11.42
CA LEU A 520 -14.62 11.41 12.22
C LEU A 520 -14.60 9.97 11.68
N PRO A 521 -13.43 9.30 11.68
CA PRO A 521 -13.34 7.92 11.23
C PRO A 521 -14.08 6.99 12.21
N GLN A 522 -14.68 5.92 11.69
CA GLN A 522 -15.32 4.87 12.50
C GLN A 522 -14.51 3.57 12.44
N PRO A 523 -13.39 3.48 13.19
CA PRO A 523 -12.51 2.33 13.10
C PRO A 523 -13.21 1.06 13.56
N ARG A 524 -13.16 0.03 12.72
CA ARG A 524 -13.68 -1.30 13.00
C ARG A 524 -12.57 -2.20 13.54
N ALA A 525 -12.73 -2.67 14.76
CA ALA A 525 -11.87 -3.71 15.32
C ALA A 525 -12.25 -5.07 14.73
N LEU A 526 -11.24 -5.91 14.49
CA LEU A 526 -11.45 -7.29 14.09
C LEU A 526 -12.19 -8.06 15.20
N SER A 527 -13.21 -8.85 14.83
CA SER A 527 -14.01 -9.59 15.81
C SER A 527 -13.22 -10.75 16.43
N GLN A 528 -13.62 -11.20 17.61
CA GLN A 528 -13.01 -12.38 18.23
C GLN A 528 -13.14 -13.62 17.35
N ALA A 529 -14.25 -13.74 16.61
CA ALA A 529 -14.47 -14.84 15.67
C ALA A 529 -13.46 -14.81 14.51
N ASP A 530 -13.20 -13.63 13.93
CA ASP A 530 -12.27 -13.47 12.80
C ASP A 530 -10.81 -13.77 13.22
N TYR A 531 -10.43 -13.39 14.44
CA TYR A 531 -9.15 -13.78 15.03
C TYR A 531 -9.03 -15.30 15.19
N LEU A 532 -10.07 -15.97 15.70
CA LEU A 532 -10.09 -17.42 15.86
C LEU A 532 -10.02 -18.14 14.52
N TRP A 533 -10.84 -17.73 13.55
CA TRP A 533 -10.85 -18.31 12.20
C TRP A 533 -9.55 -18.09 11.43
N SER A 534 -8.82 -17.01 11.71
CA SER A 534 -7.50 -16.75 11.09
C SER A 534 -6.36 -17.53 11.75
N THR A 535 -6.40 -17.73 13.08
CA THR A 535 -5.28 -18.30 13.85
C THR A 535 -5.39 -19.81 14.07
N LEU A 536 -6.60 -20.33 14.31
CA LEU A 536 -6.82 -21.75 14.58
C LEU A 536 -6.33 -22.66 13.43
N PRO A 537 -6.63 -22.38 12.14
CA PRO A 537 -6.17 -23.23 11.05
C PRO A 537 -4.65 -23.19 10.86
N VAL A 538 -3.98 -22.08 11.20
CA VAL A 538 -2.51 -21.98 11.24
C VAL A 538 -1.95 -22.92 12.30
N GLY A 539 -2.55 -22.95 13.50
CA GLY A 539 -2.21 -23.90 14.55
C GLY A 539 -2.38 -25.36 14.10
N ILE A 540 -3.49 -25.67 13.43
CA ILE A 540 -3.75 -27.00 12.86
C ILE A 540 -2.67 -27.36 11.81
N MET A 541 -2.31 -26.44 10.92
CA MET A 541 -1.26 -26.66 9.93
C MET A 541 0.10 -26.91 10.60
N GLY A 542 0.43 -26.15 11.66
CA GLY A 542 1.64 -26.35 12.45
C GLY A 542 1.67 -27.75 13.10
N LEU A 543 0.55 -28.18 13.68
CA LEU A 543 0.40 -29.53 14.22
C LEU A 543 0.59 -30.61 13.14
N MET A 544 -0.03 -30.43 11.96
CA MET A 544 0.15 -31.34 10.82
C MET A 544 1.62 -31.40 10.39
N CYS A 545 2.34 -30.27 10.35
CA CYS A 545 3.76 -30.23 10.02
C CYS A 545 4.61 -31.03 11.04
N CYS A 546 4.34 -30.86 12.33
CA CYS A 546 5.02 -31.63 13.40
C CYS A 546 4.73 -33.13 13.31
N LEU A 547 3.49 -33.51 13.01
CA LEU A 547 3.07 -34.90 12.91
C LEU A 547 3.45 -35.56 11.57
N GLN A 548 3.83 -34.80 10.55
CA GLN A 548 4.08 -35.29 9.18
C GLN A 548 5.13 -36.41 9.12
N VAL A 549 6.20 -36.32 9.91
CA VAL A 549 7.22 -37.38 10.00
C VAL A 549 6.59 -38.70 10.46
N TYR A 550 5.76 -38.65 11.50
CA TYR A 550 5.10 -39.83 12.05
C TYR A 550 4.01 -40.37 11.11
N ILE A 551 3.28 -39.49 10.43
CA ILE A 551 2.30 -39.86 9.41
C ILE A 551 2.98 -40.59 8.24
N ASN A 552 4.17 -40.15 7.84
CA ASN A 552 4.96 -40.83 6.81
C ASN A 552 5.33 -42.25 7.22
N ARG A 553 5.75 -42.45 8.48
CA ARG A 553 6.03 -43.79 9.03
C ARG A 553 4.78 -44.65 9.16
N LEU A 554 3.65 -44.04 9.53
CA LEU A 554 2.35 -44.72 9.65
C LEU A 554 1.91 -45.35 8.32
N ARG A 555 2.15 -44.70 7.18
CA ARG A 555 1.87 -45.27 5.85
C ARG A 555 2.53 -46.63 5.65
N ARG A 556 3.79 -46.76 6.06
CA ARG A 556 4.53 -48.03 6.01
C ARG A 556 3.94 -49.07 6.98
N VAL A 557 3.59 -48.68 8.20
CA VAL A 557 2.99 -49.60 9.18
C VAL A 557 1.70 -50.20 8.61
N ILE A 558 0.84 -49.37 8.03
CA ILE A 558 -0.39 -49.79 7.36
C ILE A 558 -0.10 -50.79 6.23
N THR A 559 0.82 -50.47 5.31
CA THR A 559 1.14 -51.41 4.20
C THR A 559 1.75 -52.71 4.67
N SER A 560 2.59 -52.68 5.71
CA SER A 560 3.21 -53.88 6.28
C SER A 560 2.20 -54.84 6.90
N PHE A 561 1.10 -54.29 7.46
CA PHE A 561 0.01 -55.07 8.03
C PHE A 561 -0.79 -55.81 6.94
N TYR A 562 -1.14 -55.14 5.85
CA TYR A 562 -1.91 -55.77 4.76
C TYR A 562 -1.07 -56.68 3.85
N PHE A 563 0.24 -56.45 3.72
CA PHE A 563 1.13 -57.23 2.85
C PHE A 563 2.31 -57.89 3.60
N PRO A 564 2.06 -58.78 4.57
CA PRO A 564 3.11 -59.34 5.42
C PRO A 564 4.11 -60.23 4.65
N LYS A 565 3.66 -60.94 3.61
CA LYS A 565 4.55 -61.74 2.75
C LYS A 565 5.54 -60.85 1.98
N ARG A 566 5.05 -59.71 1.48
CA ARG A 566 5.89 -58.74 0.75
C ARG A 566 6.89 -58.06 1.69
N GLU A 567 6.47 -57.68 2.89
CA GLU A 567 7.35 -57.09 3.90
C GLU A 567 8.48 -58.04 4.28
N LYS A 568 8.21 -59.34 4.48
CA LYS A 568 9.25 -60.36 4.72
C LYS A 568 10.27 -60.43 3.58
N LYS A 569 9.83 -60.47 2.30
CA LYS A 569 10.74 -60.46 1.14
C LYS A 569 11.61 -59.20 1.12
N ARG A 570 11.02 -58.02 1.41
CA ARG A 570 11.73 -56.72 1.46
C ARG A 570 12.79 -56.65 2.56
N ILE A 571 12.48 -57.14 3.76
CA ILE A 571 13.42 -57.16 4.88
C ILE A 571 14.57 -58.14 4.62
N LEU A 572 14.28 -59.33 4.07
CA LEU A 572 15.31 -60.30 3.71
C LEU A 572 16.28 -59.71 2.66
N PHE A 573 15.72 -59.07 1.63
CA PHE A 573 16.50 -58.38 0.63
C PHE A 573 17.39 -57.28 1.24
N LEU A 574 16.83 -56.42 2.11
CA LEU A 574 17.58 -55.37 2.78
C LEU A 574 18.73 -55.93 3.62
N TYR A 575 18.47 -57.01 4.37
CA TYR A 575 19.47 -57.69 5.19
C TYR A 575 20.61 -58.27 4.33
N ASN A 576 20.27 -59.01 3.27
CA ASN A 576 21.27 -59.59 2.37
C ASN A 576 22.08 -58.52 1.63
N LEU A 577 21.43 -57.47 1.15
CA LEU A 577 22.08 -56.32 0.52
C LEU A 577 23.07 -55.65 1.48
N GLN A 578 22.68 -55.48 2.75
CA GLN A 578 23.56 -54.86 3.74
C GLN A 578 24.72 -55.78 4.15
N ASN A 579 24.49 -57.08 4.26
CA ASN A 579 25.55 -58.05 4.49
C ASN A 579 26.58 -58.05 3.34
N GLN A 580 26.11 -58.02 2.08
CA GLN A 580 26.98 -57.90 0.91
C GLN A 580 27.73 -56.55 0.88
N ARG A 581 27.08 -55.46 1.28
CA ARG A 581 27.73 -54.15 1.46
C ARG A 581 28.81 -54.20 2.53
N HIS A 582 28.61 -54.91 3.64
CA HIS A 582 29.60 -55.11 4.69
C HIS A 582 30.81 -55.95 4.25
N ILE A 583 30.60 -56.95 3.39
CA ILE A 583 31.67 -57.75 2.78
C ILE A 583 32.52 -56.88 1.84
N THR A 584 31.85 -56.11 0.98
CA THR A 584 32.51 -55.25 -0.01
C THR A 584 32.87 -53.85 0.52
N PHE A 585 32.59 -53.56 1.79
CA PHE A 585 32.69 -52.22 2.39
C PHE A 585 34.10 -51.66 2.28
N VAL A 586 35.08 -52.45 2.70
CA VAL A 586 36.49 -52.05 2.70
C VAL A 586 36.97 -51.78 1.27
N LYS A 587 36.60 -52.64 0.30
CA LYS A 587 36.92 -52.47 -1.12
C LYS A 587 36.27 -51.22 -1.75
N ARG A 588 35.01 -50.91 -1.40
CA ARG A 588 34.31 -49.71 -1.91
C ARG A 588 34.87 -48.44 -1.30
N LEU A 589 35.11 -48.43 0.01
CA LEU A 589 35.63 -47.29 0.75
C LEU A 589 37.06 -46.97 0.32
N SER A 590 37.92 -47.98 0.10
CA SER A 590 39.27 -47.77 -0.44
C SER A 590 39.23 -47.13 -1.83
N LYS A 591 38.34 -47.59 -2.72
CA LYS A 591 38.13 -47.01 -4.06
C LYS A 591 37.62 -45.57 -4.01
N GLN A 592 36.71 -45.25 -3.09
CA GLN A 592 36.14 -43.91 -2.93
C GLN A 592 37.14 -42.92 -2.34
N LEU A 593 37.89 -43.33 -1.31
CA LEU A 593 38.91 -42.48 -0.67
C LEU A 593 40.14 -42.26 -1.57
N ARG A 594 40.49 -43.20 -2.46
CA ARG A 594 41.49 -42.96 -3.52
C ARG A 594 41.05 -41.91 -4.54
N ARG A 595 39.74 -41.79 -4.80
CA ARG A 595 39.17 -40.76 -5.69
C ARG A 595 39.05 -39.40 -5.00
N GLN A 596 38.87 -39.36 -3.69
CA GLN A 596 38.86 -38.12 -2.91
C GLN A 596 40.27 -37.70 -2.52
N ARG A 597 40.88 -36.81 -3.33
CA ARG A 597 42.19 -36.18 -3.04
C ARG A 597 42.15 -35.10 -1.93
N LYS A 598 40.97 -34.72 -1.42
CA LYS A 598 40.78 -33.63 -0.45
C LYS A 598 39.88 -34.09 0.70
N GLU A 599 40.11 -33.51 1.89
CA GLU A 599 39.29 -33.76 3.08
C GLU A 599 37.80 -33.53 2.80
N PRO A 600 36.90 -34.39 3.30
CA PRO A 600 35.46 -34.17 3.20
C PRO A 600 35.07 -32.94 4.03
N LYS A 601 34.86 -31.80 3.37
CA LYS A 601 34.31 -30.58 4.00
C LYS A 601 32.80 -30.69 4.09
N THR A 602 32.28 -30.87 5.29
CA THR A 602 30.84 -30.83 5.58
C THR A 602 30.39 -29.38 5.79
N VAL A 603 29.11 -29.05 5.54
CA VAL A 603 28.58 -27.69 5.83
C VAL A 603 28.84 -27.28 7.30
N LEU A 604 28.85 -28.24 8.22
CA LEU A 604 29.19 -28.04 9.62
C LEU A 604 30.66 -27.64 9.84
N SER A 605 31.61 -28.09 9.01
CA SER A 605 33.02 -27.70 9.12
C SER A 605 33.26 -26.25 8.69
N VAL A 606 32.39 -25.69 7.85
CA VAL A 606 32.40 -24.26 7.48
C VAL A 606 31.84 -23.40 8.61
N LEU A 607 30.74 -23.84 9.23
CA LEU A 607 30.12 -23.17 10.38
C LEU A 607 30.96 -23.24 11.66
N LEU A 608 31.71 -24.31 11.87
CA LEU A 608 32.60 -24.52 13.02
C LEU A 608 34.04 -24.03 12.79
N ALA A 609 34.36 -23.51 11.60
CA ALA A 609 35.67 -22.92 11.30
C ALA A 609 36.12 -21.82 12.32
N PRO A 610 35.23 -21.02 12.92
CA PRO A 610 35.62 -20.08 13.99
C PRO A 610 36.09 -20.78 15.27
N LEU A 611 35.54 -21.96 15.60
CA LEU A 611 35.94 -22.76 16.75
C LEU A 611 37.29 -23.47 16.55
N GLU A 612 37.70 -23.74 15.31
CA GLU A 612 39.05 -24.24 15.00
C GLU A 612 40.13 -23.16 15.24
N ARG A 613 39.81 -21.87 15.02
CA ARG A 613 40.70 -20.74 15.36
C ARG A 613 40.84 -20.49 16.86
N LEU A 614 39.87 -20.93 17.67
CA LEU A 614 39.89 -20.80 19.14
C LEU A 614 40.72 -21.89 19.86
N GLY A 615 41.51 -22.69 19.13
CA GLY A 615 42.46 -23.65 19.71
C GLY A 615 41.85 -24.97 20.21
N TRP A 616 40.59 -25.26 19.93
CA TRP A 616 39.89 -26.45 20.45
C TRP A 616 40.21 -27.79 19.76
N GLY A 617 41.22 -27.85 18.89
CA GLY A 617 41.89 -29.09 18.47
C GLY A 617 40.96 -30.23 18.01
N VAL A 618 40.00 -29.94 17.13
CA VAL A 618 39.06 -30.92 16.55
C VAL A 618 39.48 -31.38 15.16
N CYS A 619 39.04 -32.57 14.75
CA CYS A 619 39.27 -33.16 13.44
C CYS A 619 38.10 -34.09 13.05
N TRP A 620 38.03 -34.47 11.78
CA TRP A 620 36.91 -35.25 11.21
C TRP A 620 37.36 -36.63 10.75
N CYS A 621 36.58 -37.66 11.08
CA CYS A 621 36.86 -39.00 10.56
C CYS A 621 36.46 -39.09 9.08
N TRP A 622 37.38 -39.53 8.23
CA TRP A 622 37.14 -39.67 6.79
C TRP A 622 36.13 -40.77 6.41
N VAL A 623 35.78 -41.66 7.35
CA VAL A 623 34.87 -42.79 7.12
C VAL A 623 33.45 -42.49 7.57
N CYS A 624 33.26 -41.99 8.79
CA CYS A 624 31.94 -41.72 9.36
C CYS A 624 31.59 -40.24 9.46
N THR A 625 32.50 -39.34 9.05
CA THR A 625 32.34 -37.88 9.06
C THR A 625 31.87 -37.28 10.40
N GLU A 626 32.11 -37.99 11.50
CA GLU A 626 31.89 -37.47 12.85
C GLU A 626 33.05 -36.57 13.27
N CYS A 627 32.71 -35.47 13.96
CA CYS A 627 33.68 -34.59 14.61
C CYS A 627 34.21 -35.22 15.90
N MET A 628 35.51 -35.09 16.14
CA MET A 628 36.19 -35.63 17.31
C MET A 628 37.40 -34.77 17.71
N ARG A 629 37.84 -34.87 18.96
CA ARG A 629 39.08 -34.22 19.43
C ARG A 629 40.30 -34.93 18.81
N LYS A 630 41.31 -34.18 18.38
CA LYS A 630 42.57 -34.67 17.78
C LYS A 630 43.25 -35.75 18.64
N GLN A 631 43.19 -35.63 19.97
CA GLN A 631 43.77 -36.63 20.90
C GLN A 631 43.16 -38.03 20.78
N ARG A 632 41.92 -38.16 20.27
CA ARG A 632 41.23 -39.44 20.09
C ARG A 632 41.34 -39.99 18.66
N ALA A 633 42.06 -39.27 17.79
CA ALA A 633 42.18 -39.57 16.37
C ALA A 633 43.29 -40.59 16.10
N VAL A 634 43.02 -41.52 15.19
CA VAL A 634 44.02 -42.49 14.73
C VAL A 634 44.50 -42.03 13.36
N HIS A 635 45.78 -41.68 13.27
CA HIS A 635 46.44 -41.33 12.02
C HIS A 635 46.96 -42.58 11.31
N CYS A 636 46.86 -42.59 9.99
CA CYS A 636 47.51 -43.61 9.19
C CYS A 636 49.04 -43.50 9.28
N LEU A 637 49.72 -44.62 9.49
CA LEU A 637 51.20 -44.69 9.57
C LEU A 637 51.89 -44.94 8.22
N VAL A 638 51.11 -45.07 7.13
CA VAL A 638 51.66 -45.27 5.78
C VAL A 638 52.23 -43.95 5.27
N ALA A 639 53.49 -43.97 4.82
CA ALA A 639 54.16 -42.81 4.24
C ALA A 639 53.33 -42.22 3.09
N GLY A 640 52.99 -40.92 3.19
CA GLY A 640 52.20 -40.20 2.20
C GLY A 640 50.67 -40.29 2.35
N CYS A 641 50.14 -40.93 3.40
CA CYS A 641 48.70 -41.05 3.63
C CYS A 641 48.20 -40.17 4.80
N ASN A 642 47.49 -39.08 4.50
CA ASN A 642 46.96 -38.13 5.51
C ASN A 642 45.54 -38.46 6.01
N VAL A 643 45.13 -39.74 5.98
CA VAL A 643 43.75 -40.13 6.34
C VAL A 643 43.62 -40.29 7.86
N ILE A 644 42.55 -39.70 8.43
CA ILE A 644 42.25 -39.71 9.87
C ILE A 644 41.02 -40.57 10.16
N TYR A 645 41.14 -41.46 11.15
CA TYR A 645 40.09 -42.38 11.58
C TYR A 645 39.64 -42.12 13.02
N CYS A 646 38.36 -42.34 13.31
CA CYS A 646 37.92 -42.52 14.69
C CYS A 646 38.29 -43.92 15.19
N ALA A 647 38.49 -44.09 16.50
CA ALA A 647 38.87 -45.38 17.10
C ALA A 647 37.93 -46.55 16.76
N GLN A 648 36.64 -46.28 16.50
CA GLN A 648 35.70 -47.30 16.06
C GLN A 648 35.89 -47.66 14.59
N CYS A 649 35.99 -46.67 13.69
CA CYS A 649 36.24 -46.91 12.26
C CYS A 649 37.59 -47.58 12.00
N TRP A 650 38.61 -47.27 12.81
CA TRP A 650 39.92 -47.93 12.73
C TRP A 650 39.83 -49.43 13.07
N ARG A 651 39.11 -49.78 14.15
CA ARG A 651 38.84 -51.17 14.52
C ARG A 651 37.98 -51.89 13.47
N ASP A 652 36.98 -51.21 12.93
CA ASP A 652 36.09 -51.76 11.88
C ASP A 652 36.83 -52.07 10.57
N LEU A 653 38.00 -51.46 10.33
CA LEU A 653 38.91 -51.71 9.21
C LEU A 653 39.98 -52.78 9.51
N GLY A 654 39.92 -53.43 10.67
CA GLY A 654 40.91 -54.43 11.09
C GLY A 654 42.27 -53.80 11.45
N SER A 655 42.27 -52.58 11.99
CA SER A 655 43.48 -51.84 12.38
C SER A 655 44.49 -51.65 11.24
N SER A 656 44.00 -51.69 10.00
CA SER A 656 44.81 -51.53 8.79
C SER A 656 44.43 -50.22 8.09
N CYS A 657 45.44 -49.50 7.62
CA CYS A 657 45.21 -48.25 6.91
C CYS A 657 44.65 -48.53 5.51
N ILE A 658 43.72 -47.68 5.05
CA ILE A 658 43.07 -47.88 3.76
C ILE A 658 44.02 -47.68 2.57
N CYS A 659 45.11 -46.93 2.80
CA CYS A 659 46.21 -46.73 1.86
C CYS A 659 47.09 -47.99 1.70
N SER A 660 46.99 -48.96 2.61
CA SER A 660 47.79 -50.20 2.60
C SER A 660 47.21 -51.32 1.73
N PHE A 661 45.96 -51.20 1.26
CA PHE A 661 45.36 -52.24 0.41
C PHE A 661 45.98 -52.17 -1.00
N PRO A 662 46.53 -53.26 -1.56
CA PRO A 662 47.16 -53.23 -2.89
C PRO A 662 46.18 -52.86 -4.02
N ASN A 663 46.69 -52.29 -5.12
CA ASN A 663 45.99 -52.28 -6.40
C ASN A 663 45.93 -53.73 -6.93
N ASP A 664 44.76 -54.14 -7.38
CA ASP A 664 44.53 -55.33 -8.21
C ASP A 664 44.78 -56.72 -7.57
N ARG A 665 43.68 -57.30 -7.06
CA ARG A 665 43.27 -58.66 -7.45
C ARG A 665 41.76 -58.67 -7.66
N GLU A 666 41.35 -58.76 -8.92
CA GLU A 666 40.17 -59.53 -9.28
C GLU A 666 40.39 -60.95 -8.72
N LEU A 667 39.92 -61.19 -7.50
CA LEU A 667 39.84 -62.54 -6.98
C LEU A 667 38.63 -63.17 -7.67
N GLN A 668 38.93 -64.11 -8.59
CA GLN A 668 38.09 -65.30 -8.78
C GLN A 668 37.63 -65.76 -7.38
N GLU A 669 36.34 -65.62 -7.11
CA GLU A 669 35.73 -66.29 -5.96
C GLU A 669 35.89 -67.79 -6.22
N SER A 670 36.77 -68.42 -5.46
CA SER A 670 36.71 -69.85 -5.23
C SER A 670 35.36 -70.16 -4.62
N ASP A 671 34.54 -70.81 -5.43
CA ASP A 671 33.22 -71.35 -5.14
C ASP A 671 33.36 -72.45 -4.07
N SER A 672 33.51 -72.06 -2.81
CA SER A 672 33.56 -73.00 -1.68
C SER A 672 33.04 -72.36 -0.40
N ASP A 673 31.80 -71.88 -0.45
CA ASP A 673 30.88 -71.90 0.68
C ASP A 673 29.45 -71.78 0.14
N THR A 674 28.88 -72.94 -0.14
CA THR A 674 27.49 -73.17 -0.53
C THR A 674 26.53 -72.80 0.62
N ASP A 675 26.36 -71.51 0.90
CA ASP A 675 25.19 -71.01 1.62
C ASP A 675 24.12 -70.65 0.56
N THR A 676 23.39 -71.68 0.14
CA THR A 676 22.19 -71.65 -0.71
C THR A 676 21.38 -70.35 -0.55
N VAL A 677 21.50 -69.46 -1.55
CA VAL A 677 20.62 -68.31 -1.72
C VAL A 677 19.27 -68.86 -2.17
N TYR A 678 18.35 -69.04 -1.23
CA TYR A 678 16.95 -69.31 -1.54
C TYR A 678 16.33 -68.12 -2.28
N TYR A 679 16.45 -68.13 -3.61
CA TYR A 679 15.51 -67.42 -4.49
C TYR A 679 14.19 -68.19 -4.46
N VAL A 680 13.30 -67.81 -3.54
CA VAL A 680 11.90 -68.23 -3.61
C VAL A 680 11.22 -67.32 -4.63
N HIS A 681 11.03 -67.84 -5.84
CA HIS A 681 10.10 -67.30 -6.84
C HIS A 681 8.76 -66.91 -6.18
#